data_AF-A0A8H6P8F7-F1
#
_entry.id   AF-A0A8H6P8F7-F1
#
_cell.length_a   1.000
_cell.length_b   1.000
_cell.length_c   1.000
_cell.angle_alpha   90.00
_cell.angle_beta   90.00
_cell.angle_gamma   90.00
#
_symmetry.space_group_name_H-M   'P 1'
#
loop_
_entity.id
_entity.type
_entity.pdbx_description
1 polymer ?
#
loop_
_entity_poly.entity_id
_entity_poly.type
_entity_poly.pdbx_seq_one_letter_code
_entity_poly.pdbx_strand_id
1 'polypeptide(L)'
;MPVVKGGVWTNIEDEVLRAAVSKYGLNQWARVSSLLARKTPKQCKARWVEWLDPGIRKVEWSREEDEKLLHLAKLMPTQWRTIAPIVGRTATQCLERYQKLLDEAEARENDELGLGGPAGGEAAAPSADDVRRLRPGELDPDPESKPARPDTIDLDEDEKEMLSEARARLANTQGKKAKRKARERQLEESRRLAVLQKRRELKNAGINIKVVTRKKGEMDYNADIPFEKPAAPGFYDTMEEETRNERQREMFDPRKQQLANKRKGDQEEDADRKKRKNDKNGSSAFAAAARAGQMQKIREAEQSSKRRALTLPSPQVSESEMEDIIKMGMAGDRASKMSGDEETTRGLIGNYTSIVGGTPIRTPRAPPEEDHIANEIRNIRALTETQSSLLGGENTPLHEGGSSTGFDGIAPRRQQIVTPNPMATPFRQANGLGATPLHGGIGPGATPLRTPRDQFALNQMEGGQLIGTTPRDIRLHQKAVGQGIRSKLAALPKPKETEWELEELPSETAEPTAAAEISEEDAAELDRREREARERAAQAELKRQTQVYQRGLPRPSVLDIDALMERASHVTDPINGMIAKEAALLIANDAQKFRLPNGKVEGKARKLERLDDELIDAARSAIAVEVASSDRQQEWLQGFDDRWSSTHAHSLPGLANYADDGEEEDEYRQEQRMIDAFDNVQASLLATAERGNKLEKKLALHYGGYQNRAKILRAKIVEASSALENSKDELNAFQSLQISEESAISRRLQKLRDDVAFVLKREREAQETYRIRKEELDGLVAGTEAVVNGWH
;
A
#
# COMPACT_ATOMS: atom_id res chain seq x y z
N MET A 1 17.99 29.26 0.10
CA MET A 1 16.98 30.35 -0.05
C MET A 1 16.16 30.43 1.25
N PRO A 2 15.57 31.58 1.61
CA PRO A 2 14.53 31.59 2.63
C PRO A 2 13.32 30.78 2.13
N VAL A 3 12.94 29.73 2.84
CA VAL A 3 11.76 28.92 2.47
C VAL A 3 10.51 29.73 2.73
N VAL A 4 9.81 30.14 1.67
CA VAL A 4 8.51 30.80 1.75
C VAL A 4 7.50 29.77 2.30
N LYS A 5 6.93 30.05 3.48
CA LYS A 5 6.03 29.11 4.19
C LYS A 5 4.57 29.52 4.02
N GLY A 6 3.75 28.61 3.50
CA GLY A 6 2.38 28.87 3.09
C GLY A 6 2.12 28.41 1.66
N GLY A 7 1.14 29.05 1.02
CA GLY A 7 0.53 28.56 -0.22
C GLY A 7 -0.50 27.47 0.04
N VAL A 8 -1.22 27.09 -1.02
CA VAL A 8 -2.37 26.17 -0.99
C VAL A 8 -2.01 24.81 -0.37
N TRP A 9 -2.99 24.16 0.23
CA TRP A 9 -2.89 22.82 0.81
C TRP A 9 -3.07 21.72 -0.25
N THR A 10 -2.20 20.71 -0.28
CA THR A 10 -2.40 19.48 -1.07
C THR A 10 -3.08 18.39 -0.22
N ASN A 11 -3.72 17.41 -0.87
CA ASN A 11 -4.37 16.31 -0.15
C ASN A 11 -3.36 15.44 0.62
N ILE A 12 -2.14 15.26 0.08
CA ILE A 12 -0.98 14.70 0.81
C ILE A 12 -0.66 15.46 2.11
N GLU A 13 -0.62 16.80 2.09
CA GLU A 13 -0.37 17.59 3.31
C GLU A 13 -1.51 17.41 4.33
N ASP A 14 -2.76 17.38 3.89
CA ASP A 14 -3.94 17.17 4.74
C ASP A 14 -3.95 15.75 5.35
N GLU A 15 -3.55 14.70 4.63
CA GLU A 15 -3.43 13.35 5.19
C GLU A 15 -2.26 13.19 6.17
N VAL A 16 -1.11 13.80 5.87
CA VAL A 16 0.02 13.85 6.82
C VAL A 16 -0.38 14.63 8.07
N LEU A 17 -1.18 15.69 7.93
CA LEU A 17 -1.74 16.45 9.05
C LEU A 17 -2.73 15.62 9.87
N ARG A 18 -3.66 14.88 9.25
CA ARG A 18 -4.57 13.91 9.91
C ARG A 18 -3.79 12.87 10.72
N ALA A 19 -2.81 12.22 10.10
CA ALA A 19 -2.00 11.19 10.77
C ALA A 19 -1.10 11.76 11.89
N ALA A 20 -0.56 12.97 11.71
CA ALA A 20 0.25 13.65 12.73
C ALA A 20 -0.57 14.09 13.94
N VAL A 21 -1.79 14.61 13.74
CA VAL A 21 -2.72 14.95 14.83
C VAL A 21 -3.17 13.68 15.57
N SER A 22 -3.46 12.59 14.87
CA SER A 22 -3.77 11.29 15.49
C SER A 22 -2.65 10.79 16.41
N LYS A 23 -1.36 11.00 16.04
CA LYS A 23 -0.22 10.58 16.87
C LYS A 23 0.19 11.56 17.97
N TYR A 24 0.06 12.88 17.76
CA TYR A 24 0.63 13.90 18.65
C TYR A 24 -0.40 14.76 19.40
N GLY A 25 -1.67 14.69 19.01
CA GLY A 25 -2.79 15.42 19.61
C GLY A 25 -2.81 16.92 19.28
N LEU A 26 -3.97 17.54 19.55
CA LEU A 26 -4.32 18.94 19.24
C LEU A 26 -3.51 20.01 20.01
N ASN A 27 -2.49 19.61 20.77
CA ASN A 27 -1.66 20.50 21.59
C ASN A 27 -0.21 20.60 21.08
N GLN A 28 0.24 19.75 20.16
CA GLN A 28 1.65 19.66 19.74
C GLN A 28 1.91 20.22 18.32
N TRP A 29 1.26 21.34 17.95
CA TRP A 29 1.33 21.92 16.59
C TRP A 29 2.75 22.15 16.05
N ALA A 30 3.71 22.53 16.90
CA ALA A 30 5.11 22.69 16.48
C ALA A 30 5.79 21.36 16.08
N ARG A 31 5.31 20.24 16.64
CA ARG A 31 5.75 18.89 16.28
C ARG A 31 5.03 18.39 15.04
N VAL A 32 3.74 18.68 14.90
CA VAL A 32 2.92 18.39 13.72
C VAL A 32 3.50 19.09 12.48
N SER A 33 3.70 20.41 12.53
CA SER A 33 4.31 21.17 11.42
C SER A 33 5.76 20.75 11.11
N SER A 34 6.46 20.09 12.05
CA SER A 34 7.81 19.56 11.77
C SER A 34 7.81 18.35 10.82
N LEU A 35 6.64 17.81 10.44
CA LEU A 35 6.44 16.81 9.38
C LEU A 35 6.00 17.43 8.04
N LEU A 36 5.71 18.74 7.99
CA LEU A 36 5.16 19.45 6.83
C LEU A 36 6.10 20.60 6.46
N ALA A 37 7.09 20.34 5.60
CA ALA A 37 8.25 21.22 5.39
C ALA A 37 7.90 22.69 5.06
N ARG A 38 6.79 22.92 4.34
CA ARG A 38 6.36 24.23 3.83
C ARG A 38 5.27 24.91 4.67
N LYS A 39 4.74 24.27 5.73
CA LYS A 39 3.63 24.80 6.55
C LYS A 39 4.07 25.12 7.99
N THR A 40 3.55 26.18 8.59
CA THR A 40 3.88 26.62 9.96
C THR A 40 2.98 26.00 11.03
N PRO A 41 3.35 26.03 12.33
CA PRO A 41 2.48 25.56 13.42
C PRO A 41 1.12 26.28 13.46
N LYS A 42 1.08 27.57 13.08
CA LYS A 42 -0.15 28.37 13.01
C LYS A 42 -1.06 27.88 11.88
N GLN A 43 -0.50 27.76 10.67
CA GLN A 43 -1.20 27.24 9.48
C GLN A 43 -1.74 25.82 9.72
N CYS A 44 -0.95 24.93 10.31
CA CYS A 44 -1.42 23.58 10.67
C CYS A 44 -2.60 23.58 11.66
N LYS A 45 -2.60 24.49 12.65
CA LYS A 45 -3.73 24.64 13.59
C LYS A 45 -4.96 25.22 12.90
N ALA A 46 -4.79 26.27 12.10
CA ALA A 46 -5.88 26.91 11.37
C ALA A 46 -6.51 25.95 10.36
N ARG A 47 -5.70 25.22 9.57
CA ARG A 47 -6.17 24.15 8.67
C ARG A 47 -6.98 23.08 9.39
N TRP A 48 -6.58 22.72 10.62
CA TRP A 48 -7.37 21.80 11.42
C TRP A 48 -8.73 22.38 11.80
N VAL A 49 -8.75 23.57 12.40
CA VAL A 49 -9.97 24.19 12.95
C VAL A 49 -10.94 24.71 11.88
N GLU A 50 -10.46 25.12 10.71
CA GLU A 50 -11.29 25.62 9.61
C GLU A 50 -11.64 24.54 8.57
N TRP A 51 -10.90 23.43 8.48
CA TRP A 51 -11.13 22.41 7.44
C TRP A 51 -11.03 20.93 7.86
N LEU A 52 -10.10 20.50 8.71
CA LEU A 52 -9.85 19.06 8.93
C LEU A 52 -10.53 18.42 10.14
N ASP A 53 -11.00 19.21 11.11
CA ASP A 53 -11.68 18.67 12.29
C ASP A 53 -12.98 17.93 11.89
N PRO A 54 -13.18 16.65 12.28
CA PRO A 54 -14.41 15.91 12.00
C PRO A 54 -15.69 16.53 12.56
N GLY A 55 -15.60 17.50 13.49
CA GLY A 55 -16.75 18.29 13.94
C GLY A 55 -17.27 19.30 12.91
N ILE A 56 -16.51 19.60 11.85
CA ILE A 56 -16.88 20.60 10.84
C ILE A 56 -17.88 20.01 9.84
N ARG A 57 -19.09 20.58 9.80
CA ARG A 57 -20.13 20.20 8.84
C ARG A 57 -19.84 20.79 7.46
N LYS A 58 -19.56 19.92 6.48
CA LYS A 58 -19.32 20.26 5.06
C LYS A 58 -20.45 19.83 4.12
N VAL A 59 -21.64 19.59 4.68
CA VAL A 59 -22.87 19.35 3.93
C VAL A 59 -23.40 20.69 3.41
N GLU A 60 -24.28 20.68 2.42
CA GLU A 60 -25.06 21.86 1.99
C GLU A 60 -25.75 22.55 3.19
N TRP A 61 -26.10 23.83 3.01
CA TRP A 61 -26.81 24.62 4.03
C TRP A 61 -28.29 24.23 4.08
N SER A 62 -28.86 24.18 5.29
CA SER A 62 -30.30 24.03 5.46
C SER A 62 -30.95 25.41 5.60
N ARG A 63 -32.23 25.50 5.24
CA ARG A 63 -33.02 26.73 5.40
C ARG A 63 -33.01 27.25 6.84
N GLU A 64 -33.11 26.35 7.82
CA GLU A 64 -33.00 26.67 9.26
C GLU A 64 -31.62 27.22 9.68
N GLU A 65 -30.56 26.86 8.96
CA GLU A 65 -29.21 27.39 9.20
C GLU A 65 -29.02 28.76 8.56
N ASP A 66 -29.58 28.98 7.37
CA ASP A 66 -29.55 30.27 6.67
C ASP A 66 -30.41 31.33 7.40
N GLU A 67 -31.64 30.98 7.82
CA GLU A 67 -32.52 31.86 8.61
C GLU A 67 -31.86 32.24 9.95
N LYS A 68 -31.25 31.27 10.64
CA LYS A 68 -30.48 31.51 11.88
C LYS A 68 -29.23 32.35 11.65
N LEU A 69 -28.54 32.17 10.53
CA LEU A 69 -27.35 32.94 10.15
C LEU A 69 -27.70 34.41 9.92
N LEU A 70 -28.77 34.70 9.17
CA LEU A 70 -29.26 36.05 8.90
C LEU A 70 -29.69 36.76 10.20
N HIS A 71 -30.51 36.09 11.02
CA HIS A 71 -30.96 36.64 12.31
C HIS A 71 -29.79 36.94 13.26
N LEU A 72 -28.79 36.06 13.36
CA LEU A 72 -27.61 36.30 14.20
C LEU A 72 -26.66 37.36 13.62
N ALA A 73 -26.56 37.50 12.30
CA ALA A 73 -25.79 38.57 11.66
C ALA A 73 -26.42 39.96 11.89
N LYS A 74 -27.75 40.03 11.84
CA LYS A 74 -28.58 41.22 12.19
C LYS A 74 -28.41 41.63 13.66
N LEU A 75 -28.38 40.66 14.57
CA LEU A 75 -28.19 40.92 16.01
C LEU A 75 -26.73 41.22 16.41
N MET A 76 -25.74 40.63 15.73
CA MET A 76 -24.31 40.78 16.05
C MET A 76 -23.47 41.11 14.80
N PRO A 77 -23.57 42.33 14.26
CA PRO A 77 -22.94 42.72 12.99
C PRO A 77 -21.45 42.35 12.92
N THR A 78 -21.07 41.60 11.88
CA THR A 78 -19.70 41.13 11.58
C THR A 78 -19.02 40.21 12.61
N GLN A 79 -19.72 39.77 13.67
CA GLN A 79 -19.11 38.97 14.75
C GLN A 79 -19.05 37.46 14.42
N TRP A 80 -18.49 37.09 13.26
CA TRP A 80 -18.53 35.73 12.71
C TRP A 80 -17.99 34.65 13.63
N ARG A 81 -16.99 34.97 14.48
CA ARG A 81 -16.45 34.03 15.49
C ARG A 81 -17.38 33.78 16.69
N THR A 82 -18.31 34.69 16.96
CA THR A 82 -19.37 34.53 17.97
C THR A 82 -20.57 33.80 17.38
N ILE A 83 -20.90 34.08 16.11
CA ILE A 83 -22.03 33.49 15.38
C ILE A 83 -21.77 32.00 15.05
N ALA A 84 -20.58 31.67 14.56
CA ALA A 84 -20.24 30.33 14.05
C ALA A 84 -20.50 29.16 15.04
N PRO A 85 -20.12 29.23 16.33
CA PRO A 85 -20.46 28.20 17.31
C PRO A 85 -21.97 28.01 17.56
N ILE A 86 -22.79 29.04 17.32
CA ILE A 86 -24.25 29.01 17.53
C ILE A 86 -24.96 28.41 16.30
N VAL A 87 -24.40 28.65 15.10
CA VAL A 87 -24.89 28.06 13.83
C VAL A 87 -24.39 26.61 13.65
N GLY A 88 -23.22 26.26 14.19
CA GLY A 88 -22.62 24.93 14.04
C GLY A 88 -21.82 24.75 12.73
N ARG A 89 -21.21 25.84 12.25
CA ARG A 89 -20.37 25.95 11.03
C ARG A 89 -19.07 26.71 11.38
N THR A 90 -18.12 26.85 10.46
CA THR A 90 -16.92 27.69 10.69
C THR A 90 -17.21 29.18 10.46
N ALA A 91 -16.39 30.07 11.02
CA ALA A 91 -16.56 31.52 10.84
C ALA A 91 -16.37 31.95 9.37
N THR A 92 -15.47 31.26 8.65
CA THR A 92 -15.26 31.39 7.21
C THR A 92 -16.51 30.99 6.42
N GLN A 93 -17.06 29.79 6.67
CA GLN A 93 -18.29 29.31 6.03
C GLN A 93 -19.49 30.24 6.28
N CYS A 94 -19.66 30.75 7.50
CA CYS A 94 -20.74 31.69 7.83
C CYS A 94 -20.64 33.00 7.04
N LEU A 95 -19.43 33.58 6.92
CA LEU A 95 -19.22 34.80 6.14
C LEU A 95 -19.47 34.56 4.64
N GLU A 96 -18.88 33.50 4.06
CA GLU A 96 -19.05 33.15 2.64
C GLU A 96 -20.53 32.89 2.29
N ARG A 97 -21.28 32.19 3.15
CA ARG A 97 -22.72 31.97 2.93
C ARG A 97 -23.53 33.25 3.07
N TYR A 98 -23.24 34.08 4.08
CA TYR A 98 -23.94 35.35 4.29
C TYR A 98 -23.75 36.31 3.11
N GLN A 99 -22.52 36.46 2.60
CA GLN A 99 -22.25 37.27 1.41
C GLN A 99 -23.03 36.72 0.21
N LYS A 100 -22.95 35.41 -0.05
CA LYS A 100 -23.69 34.77 -1.14
C LYS A 100 -25.21 34.92 -1.04
N LEU A 101 -25.78 34.97 0.17
CA LEU A 101 -27.21 35.23 0.39
C LEU A 101 -27.60 36.68 0.06
N LEU A 102 -26.72 37.66 0.36
CA LEU A 102 -26.92 39.04 -0.08
C LEU A 102 -26.81 39.15 -1.61
N ASP A 103 -25.77 38.57 -2.20
CA ASP A 103 -25.56 38.55 -3.66
C ASP A 103 -26.76 37.90 -4.40
N GLU A 104 -27.28 36.78 -3.87
CA GLU A 104 -28.48 36.08 -4.38
C GLU A 104 -29.75 36.95 -4.29
N ALA A 105 -29.84 37.86 -3.31
CA ALA A 105 -30.97 38.78 -3.15
C ALA A 105 -30.82 40.03 -4.02
N GLU A 106 -29.63 40.64 -4.10
CA GLU A 106 -29.35 41.77 -5.01
C GLU A 106 -29.55 41.35 -6.48
N ALA A 107 -29.15 40.13 -6.86
CA ALA A 107 -29.41 39.60 -8.19
C ALA A 107 -30.92 39.46 -8.47
N ARG A 108 -31.70 38.90 -7.54
CA ARG A 108 -33.17 38.82 -7.64
C ARG A 108 -33.83 40.20 -7.73
N GLU A 109 -33.38 41.17 -6.94
CA GLU A 109 -33.95 42.51 -6.90
C GLU A 109 -33.70 43.28 -8.20
N ASN A 110 -32.52 43.14 -8.82
CA ASN A 110 -32.22 43.73 -10.14
C ASN A 110 -33.00 43.06 -11.29
N ASP A 111 -33.30 41.76 -11.18
CA ASP A 111 -34.15 41.02 -12.13
C ASP A 111 -35.63 41.42 -11.98
N GLU A 112 -36.13 41.55 -10.74
CA GLU A 112 -37.49 42.02 -10.42
C GLU A 112 -37.73 43.49 -10.84
N LEU A 113 -36.70 44.35 -10.76
CA LEU A 113 -36.76 45.73 -11.27
C LEU A 113 -36.69 45.84 -12.81
N GLY A 114 -36.50 44.74 -13.53
CA GLY A 114 -36.42 44.74 -15.00
C GLY A 114 -35.16 45.39 -15.58
N LEU A 115 -34.08 45.53 -14.78
CA LEU A 115 -32.75 45.90 -15.27
C LEU A 115 -31.96 44.70 -15.80
N GLY A 116 -32.40 43.47 -15.50
CA GLY A 116 -32.01 42.28 -16.25
C GLY A 116 -32.42 42.39 -17.72
N GLY A 117 -31.48 42.12 -18.64
CA GLY A 117 -31.77 42.10 -20.08
C GLY A 117 -32.74 40.96 -20.46
N PRO A 118 -33.26 40.94 -21.70
CA PRO A 118 -34.30 39.99 -22.15
C PRO A 118 -33.87 38.50 -22.26
N ALA A 119 -32.73 38.13 -21.67
CA ALA A 119 -32.33 36.76 -21.40
C ALA A 119 -31.97 36.67 -19.90
N GLY A 120 -32.75 35.88 -19.14
CA GLY A 120 -32.74 35.88 -17.68
C GLY A 120 -31.38 35.58 -17.04
N GLY A 121 -31.21 36.05 -15.80
CA GLY A 121 -29.91 36.23 -15.13
C GLY A 121 -28.92 35.07 -15.07
N GLU A 122 -29.33 33.81 -15.29
CA GLU A 122 -28.41 32.66 -15.35
C GLU A 122 -27.42 32.72 -16.54
N ALA A 123 -27.71 33.52 -17.57
CA ALA A 123 -26.86 33.67 -18.77
C ALA A 123 -26.10 35.00 -18.85
N ALA A 124 -26.21 35.87 -17.84
CA ALA A 124 -25.49 37.13 -17.80
C ALA A 124 -23.98 36.88 -17.58
N ALA A 125 -23.13 37.47 -18.44
CA ALA A 125 -21.70 37.51 -18.16
C ALA A 125 -21.45 38.33 -16.88
N PRO A 126 -20.53 37.91 -15.98
CA PRO A 126 -20.28 38.62 -14.73
C PRO A 126 -19.90 40.08 -15.00
N SER A 127 -20.42 40.98 -14.18
CA SER A 127 -20.24 42.42 -14.38
C SER A 127 -18.76 42.79 -14.44
N ALA A 128 -18.43 43.79 -15.25
CA ALA A 128 -17.05 44.23 -15.45
C ALA A 128 -16.36 44.70 -14.15
N ASP A 129 -17.13 44.94 -13.09
CA ASP A 129 -16.61 45.29 -11.77
C ASP A 129 -16.39 44.07 -10.86
N ASP A 130 -17.14 42.98 -11.00
CA ASP A 130 -16.86 41.71 -10.29
C ASP A 130 -15.57 41.06 -10.79
N VAL A 131 -15.35 41.13 -12.11
CA VAL A 131 -14.09 40.71 -12.75
C VAL A 131 -12.89 41.53 -12.23
N ARG A 132 -13.11 42.72 -11.68
CA ARG A 132 -12.08 43.60 -11.08
C ARG A 132 -11.95 43.49 -9.56
N ARG A 133 -12.96 42.95 -8.86
CA ARG A 133 -12.91 42.69 -7.40
C ARG A 133 -11.95 41.54 -7.06
N LEU A 134 -11.81 40.56 -7.95
CA LEU A 134 -10.79 39.50 -7.86
C LEU A 134 -9.40 40.09 -8.11
N ARG A 135 -8.56 40.15 -7.07
CA ARG A 135 -7.22 40.74 -7.12
C ARG A 135 -6.19 39.83 -7.81
N PRO A 136 -5.73 40.12 -9.03
CA PRO A 136 -4.87 39.18 -9.76
C PRO A 136 -3.44 39.22 -9.23
N GLY A 137 -2.94 38.07 -8.75
CA GLY A 137 -1.55 37.91 -8.29
C GLY A 137 -1.30 38.22 -6.81
N GLU A 138 -2.32 38.58 -6.02
CA GLU A 138 -2.18 38.65 -4.56
C GLU A 138 -2.16 37.22 -3.95
N LEU A 139 -1.39 37.01 -2.89
CA LEU A 139 -1.41 35.75 -2.15
C LEU A 139 -2.68 35.70 -1.29
N ASP A 140 -3.49 34.67 -1.52
CA ASP A 140 -4.69 34.34 -0.74
C ASP A 140 -4.43 34.43 0.78
N PRO A 141 -5.18 35.25 1.55
CA PRO A 141 -4.89 35.48 2.97
C PRO A 141 -5.24 34.30 3.88
N ASP A 142 -6.32 33.57 3.57
CA ASP A 142 -6.85 32.45 4.37
C ASP A 142 -6.93 31.14 3.54
N PRO A 143 -5.81 30.61 3.00
CA PRO A 143 -5.81 29.39 2.19
C PRO A 143 -6.18 28.13 2.99
N GLU A 144 -6.23 28.23 4.32
CA GLU A 144 -6.67 27.18 5.23
C GLU A 144 -8.14 26.80 5.12
N SER A 145 -9.04 27.68 4.65
CA SER A 145 -10.47 27.36 4.51
C SER A 145 -10.81 26.56 3.24
N LYS A 146 -9.96 26.64 2.20
CA LYS A 146 -10.30 26.18 0.85
C LYS A 146 -10.07 24.68 0.64
N PRO A 147 -10.78 24.02 -0.30
CA PRO A 147 -10.52 22.62 -0.65
C PRO A 147 -9.04 22.35 -0.96
N ALA A 148 -8.55 21.17 -0.56
CA ALA A 148 -7.21 20.74 -0.90
C ALA A 148 -7.07 20.53 -2.42
N ARG A 149 -5.92 20.85 -2.99
CA ARG A 149 -5.60 20.46 -4.36
C ARG A 149 -5.45 18.93 -4.43
N PRO A 150 -6.06 18.25 -5.42
CA PRO A 150 -5.80 16.85 -5.70
C PRO A 150 -4.31 16.60 -5.95
N ASP A 151 -3.85 15.42 -5.56
CA ASP A 151 -2.45 15.01 -5.70
C ASP A 151 -2.10 14.78 -7.19
N THR A 152 -0.88 15.11 -7.60
CA THR A 152 -0.43 14.87 -8.98
C THR A 152 -0.15 13.39 -9.25
N ILE A 153 -0.31 12.95 -10.50
CA ILE A 153 0.02 11.56 -10.91
C ILE A 153 1.52 11.30 -10.69
N ASP A 154 2.34 12.23 -11.17
CA ASP A 154 3.77 12.30 -10.85
C ASP A 154 3.95 13.25 -9.65
N LEU A 155 4.14 12.67 -8.46
CA LEU A 155 4.47 13.41 -7.24
C LEU A 155 5.91 13.94 -7.30
N ASP A 156 6.14 15.15 -6.81
CA ASP A 156 7.49 15.74 -6.74
C ASP A 156 8.39 15.02 -5.72
N GLU A 157 9.71 15.22 -5.82
CA GLU A 157 10.68 14.64 -4.87
C GLU A 157 10.44 15.15 -3.44
N ASP A 158 10.12 16.45 -3.28
CA ASP A 158 9.68 17.07 -2.01
C ASP A 158 8.52 16.28 -1.34
N GLU A 159 7.48 15.94 -2.11
CA GLU A 159 6.30 15.25 -1.57
C GLU A 159 6.58 13.77 -1.29
N LYS A 160 7.37 13.11 -2.13
CA LYS A 160 7.87 11.74 -1.92
C LYS A 160 8.75 11.66 -0.66
N GLU A 161 9.67 12.60 -0.45
CA GLU A 161 10.50 12.68 0.75
C GLU A 161 9.62 12.94 1.99
N MET A 162 8.74 13.94 1.94
CA MET A 162 7.83 14.29 3.05
C MET A 162 6.94 13.10 3.46
N LEU A 163 6.37 12.36 2.52
CA LEU A 163 5.63 11.12 2.79
C LEU A 163 6.51 10.03 3.42
N SER A 164 7.76 9.89 2.96
CA SER A 164 8.70 8.91 3.51
C SER A 164 9.12 9.26 4.94
N GLU A 165 9.38 10.53 5.23
CA GLU A 165 9.72 11.02 6.56
C GLU A 165 8.51 10.92 7.51
N ALA A 166 7.32 11.32 7.05
CA ALA A 166 6.09 11.18 7.82
C ALA A 166 5.88 9.71 8.24
N ARG A 167 5.97 8.75 7.30
CA ARG A 167 5.90 7.31 7.60
C ARG A 167 6.95 6.87 8.61
N ALA A 168 8.22 7.29 8.46
CA ALA A 168 9.30 6.94 9.39
C ALA A 168 9.11 7.54 10.80
N ARG A 169 8.63 8.79 10.90
CA ARG A 169 8.34 9.48 12.16
C ARG A 169 7.08 8.96 12.85
N LEU A 170 6.08 8.53 12.08
CA LEU A 170 4.86 7.90 12.59
C LEU A 170 5.13 6.47 13.09
N ALA A 171 5.92 5.67 12.37
CA ALA A 171 6.34 4.34 12.85
C ALA A 171 7.24 4.41 14.10
N ASN A 172 8.07 5.46 14.24
CA ASN A 172 9.03 5.54 15.34
C ASN A 172 8.38 5.93 16.70
N THR A 173 8.39 5.00 17.66
CA THR A 173 8.08 5.27 19.08
C THR A 173 9.33 5.36 19.97
N GLN A 174 10.48 4.87 19.50
CA GLN A 174 11.67 4.69 20.36
C GLN A 174 12.60 5.91 20.39
N GLY A 175 12.92 6.36 21.61
CA GLY A 175 13.91 7.40 21.87
C GLY A 175 15.37 6.94 21.74
N LYS A 176 16.31 7.91 21.77
CA LYS A 176 17.76 7.67 21.57
C LYS A 176 18.34 6.58 22.50
N LYS A 177 17.94 6.56 23.78
CA LYS A 177 18.40 5.57 24.79
C LYS A 177 17.95 4.15 24.44
N ALA A 178 16.70 3.96 24.01
CA ALA A 178 16.16 2.66 23.60
C ALA A 178 16.86 2.14 22.34
N LYS A 179 16.94 2.95 21.27
CA LYS A 179 17.65 2.57 20.03
C LYS A 179 19.14 2.27 20.25
N ARG A 180 19.79 3.00 21.16
CA ARG A 180 21.17 2.70 21.58
C ARG A 180 21.26 1.35 22.30
N LYS A 181 20.39 1.09 23.28
CA LYS A 181 20.40 -0.17 24.04
C LYS A 181 20.03 -1.40 23.21
N ALA A 182 19.15 -1.26 22.22
CA ALA A 182 18.86 -2.31 21.25
C ALA A 182 20.12 -2.70 20.44
N ARG A 183 20.86 -1.70 19.91
CA ARG A 183 22.11 -1.96 19.19
C ARG A 183 23.22 -2.49 20.10
N GLU A 184 23.34 -2.00 21.33
CA GLU A 184 24.29 -2.54 22.31
C GLU A 184 24.00 -4.03 22.58
N ARG A 185 22.73 -4.43 22.74
CA ARG A 185 22.32 -5.83 22.89
C ARG A 185 22.67 -6.68 21.65
N GLN A 186 22.36 -6.20 20.44
CA GLN A 186 22.70 -6.93 19.19
C GLN A 186 24.21 -7.10 19.00
N LEU A 187 25.02 -6.10 19.40
CA LEU A 187 26.49 -6.18 19.39
C LEU A 187 27.02 -7.12 20.48
N GLU A 188 26.34 -7.24 21.61
CA GLU A 188 26.67 -8.19 22.68
C GLU A 188 26.31 -9.63 22.30
N GLU A 189 25.15 -9.85 21.68
CA GLU A 189 24.70 -11.14 21.13
C GLU A 189 25.62 -11.64 20.02
N SER A 190 25.94 -10.80 19.03
CA SER A 190 26.88 -11.15 17.95
C SER A 190 28.31 -11.39 18.47
N ARG A 191 28.79 -10.59 19.44
CA ARG A 191 30.06 -10.85 20.13
C ARG A 191 30.04 -12.17 20.89
N ARG A 192 28.94 -12.50 21.58
CA ARG A 192 28.76 -13.78 22.29
C ARG A 192 28.79 -14.95 21.31
N LEU A 193 28.12 -14.85 20.17
CA LEU A 193 28.16 -15.88 19.11
C LEU A 193 29.58 -16.07 18.54
N ALA A 194 30.29 -14.98 18.22
CA ALA A 194 31.67 -15.04 17.72
C ALA A 194 32.64 -15.66 18.75
N VAL A 195 32.49 -15.35 20.04
CA VAL A 195 33.27 -15.97 21.13
C VAL A 195 32.92 -17.45 21.30
N LEU A 196 31.65 -17.83 21.18
CA LEU A 196 31.21 -19.24 21.21
C LEU A 196 31.73 -20.03 20.01
N GLN A 197 31.76 -19.44 18.81
CA GLN A 197 32.36 -20.04 17.62
C GLN A 197 33.85 -20.30 17.84
N LYS A 198 34.63 -19.28 18.18
CA LYS A 198 36.07 -19.44 18.46
C LYS A 198 36.37 -20.46 19.57
N ARG A 199 35.50 -20.54 20.58
CA ARG A 199 35.62 -21.57 21.64
C ARG A 199 35.32 -22.98 21.12
N ARG A 200 34.39 -23.17 20.16
CA ARG A 200 34.17 -24.46 19.50
C ARG A 200 35.36 -24.84 18.63
N GLU A 201 35.86 -23.92 17.81
CA GLU A 201 37.03 -24.12 16.95
C GLU A 201 38.25 -24.55 17.78
N LEU A 202 38.57 -23.81 18.85
CA LEU A 202 39.65 -24.17 19.77
C LEU A 202 39.40 -25.51 20.49
N LYS A 203 38.18 -25.80 20.95
CA LYS A 203 37.88 -27.10 21.59
C LYS A 203 38.00 -28.27 20.62
N ASN A 204 37.57 -28.10 19.36
CA ASN A 204 37.70 -29.11 18.32
C ASN A 204 39.17 -29.36 17.96
N ALA A 205 40.02 -28.32 18.05
CA ALA A 205 41.48 -28.43 17.98
C ALA A 205 42.14 -28.90 19.31
N GLY A 206 41.36 -29.36 20.30
CA GLY A 206 41.85 -29.85 21.60
C GLY A 206 42.22 -28.77 22.64
N ILE A 207 42.27 -27.49 22.26
CA ILE A 207 42.76 -26.38 23.08
C ILE A 207 41.67 -25.88 24.04
N ASN A 208 41.61 -26.49 25.23
CA ASN A 208 40.61 -26.19 26.26
C ASN A 208 40.93 -24.93 27.10
N ILE A 209 40.75 -23.74 26.53
CA ILE A 209 40.91 -22.47 27.27
C ILE A 209 39.77 -22.28 28.30
N LYS A 210 40.12 -22.12 29.58
CA LYS A 210 39.19 -21.72 30.66
C LYS A 210 38.89 -20.22 30.55
N VAL A 211 37.61 -19.86 30.39
CA VAL A 211 37.17 -18.46 30.33
C VAL A 211 36.80 -17.99 31.74
N VAL A 212 37.50 -16.98 32.26
CA VAL A 212 37.18 -16.34 33.55
C VAL A 212 36.41 -15.05 33.28
N THR A 213 35.10 -15.03 33.58
CA THR A 213 34.21 -13.87 33.40
C THR A 213 33.86 -13.14 34.71
N ARG A 214 34.51 -13.50 35.82
CA ARG A 214 34.20 -12.95 37.15
C ARG A 214 34.73 -11.52 37.29
N LYS A 215 33.85 -10.57 37.64
CA LYS A 215 34.22 -9.26 38.20
C LYS A 215 34.25 -9.37 39.73
N LYS A 216 35.13 -8.61 40.39
CA LYS A 216 35.22 -8.59 41.85
C LYS A 216 33.92 -8.03 42.45
N GLY A 217 33.17 -8.87 43.18
CA GLY A 217 31.87 -8.53 43.78
C GLY A 217 30.64 -9.02 43.01
N GLU A 218 30.80 -9.74 41.90
CA GLU A 218 29.69 -10.36 41.16
C GLU A 218 29.57 -11.84 41.56
N MET A 219 28.39 -12.27 42.05
CA MET A 219 28.15 -13.65 42.46
C MET A 219 28.00 -14.57 41.23
N ASP A 220 28.49 -15.80 41.33
CA ASP A 220 28.49 -16.74 40.22
C ASP A 220 27.19 -17.58 40.21
N TYR A 221 26.14 -17.03 39.58
CA TYR A 221 24.80 -17.61 39.52
C TYR A 221 24.68 -19.01 38.88
N ASN A 222 25.78 -19.55 38.33
CA ASN A 222 25.86 -20.93 37.82
C ASN A 222 26.53 -21.90 38.81
N ALA A 223 27.17 -21.39 39.86
CA ALA A 223 27.92 -22.19 40.84
C ALA A 223 27.21 -22.33 42.18
N ASP A 224 26.27 -21.42 42.49
CA ASP A 224 25.57 -21.35 43.77
C ASP A 224 24.16 -20.73 43.60
N ILE A 225 23.22 -21.08 44.48
CA ILE A 225 21.82 -20.62 44.42
C ILE A 225 21.71 -19.21 45.04
N PRO A 226 21.37 -18.16 44.27
CA PRO A 226 21.52 -16.79 44.74
C PRO A 226 20.49 -16.43 45.81
N PHE A 227 20.96 -16.21 47.04
CA PHE A 227 20.11 -16.01 48.23
C PHE A 227 19.16 -17.19 48.49
N GLU A 228 19.70 -18.42 48.44
CA GLU A 228 18.96 -19.61 48.82
C GLU A 228 18.26 -19.43 50.17
N LYS A 229 16.98 -19.81 50.20
CA LYS A 229 16.20 -19.97 51.42
C LYS A 229 15.68 -21.40 51.40
N PRO A 230 16.09 -22.27 52.34
CA PRO A 230 15.53 -23.61 52.42
C PRO A 230 14.02 -23.52 52.65
N ALA A 231 13.29 -24.54 52.19
CA ALA A 231 11.88 -24.67 52.53
C ALA A 231 11.71 -24.71 54.07
N ALA A 232 10.65 -24.10 54.58
CA ALA A 232 10.35 -24.18 56.01
C ALA A 232 10.06 -25.64 56.38
N PRO A 233 10.66 -26.20 57.45
CA PRO A 233 10.49 -27.61 57.80
C PRO A 233 9.01 -27.89 58.10
N GLY A 234 8.45 -28.86 57.37
CA GLY A 234 7.05 -29.27 57.46
C GLY A 234 6.82 -30.38 58.50
N PHE A 235 5.55 -30.80 58.61
CA PHE A 235 5.14 -31.96 59.41
C PHE A 235 5.12 -33.27 58.60
N TYR A 236 5.33 -33.19 57.29
CA TYR A 236 5.35 -34.32 56.36
C TYR A 236 6.78 -34.57 55.85
N ASP A 237 7.10 -35.83 55.61
CA ASP A 237 8.37 -36.26 55.00
C ASP A 237 8.38 -35.95 53.49
N THR A 238 9.48 -35.38 53.00
CA THR A 238 9.69 -34.99 51.59
C THR A 238 10.65 -35.89 50.83
N MET A 239 11.25 -36.92 51.45
CA MET A 239 12.30 -37.76 50.82
C MET A 239 11.83 -38.48 49.54
N GLU A 240 10.57 -38.88 49.45
CA GLU A 240 10.01 -39.46 48.21
C GLU A 240 9.86 -38.41 47.08
N GLU A 241 9.52 -37.16 47.41
CA GLU A 241 9.45 -36.08 46.43
C GLU A 241 10.84 -35.64 45.97
N GLU A 242 11.82 -35.61 46.88
CA GLU A 242 13.22 -35.29 46.58
C GLU A 242 13.82 -36.30 45.60
N THR A 243 13.76 -37.60 45.87
CA THR A 243 14.26 -38.64 44.95
C THR A 243 13.52 -38.64 43.60
N ARG A 244 12.24 -38.27 43.56
CA ARG A 244 11.47 -38.07 42.33
C ARG A 244 11.92 -36.82 41.55
N ASN A 245 12.31 -35.76 42.24
CA ASN A 245 12.84 -34.54 41.64
C ASN A 245 14.27 -34.74 41.11
N GLU A 246 15.10 -35.54 41.79
CA GLU A 246 16.42 -35.95 41.30
C GLU A 246 16.32 -36.74 39.99
N ARG A 247 15.46 -37.78 39.93
CA ARG A 247 15.21 -38.54 38.69
C ARG A 247 14.73 -37.65 37.54
N GLN A 248 13.86 -36.67 37.82
CA GLN A 248 13.43 -35.69 36.81
C GLN A 248 14.57 -34.77 36.34
N ARG A 249 15.49 -34.39 37.25
CA ARG A 249 16.69 -33.59 36.96
C ARG A 249 17.71 -34.36 36.12
N GLU A 250 17.84 -35.67 36.31
CA GLU A 250 18.68 -36.54 35.46
C GLU A 250 18.06 -36.72 34.05
N MET A 251 16.74 -36.89 33.96
CA MET A 251 16.01 -37.00 32.69
C MET A 251 15.90 -35.68 31.91
N PHE A 252 16.30 -34.54 32.50
CA PHE A 252 16.16 -33.21 31.91
C PHE A 252 17.24 -32.92 30.86
N ASP A 253 16.91 -33.10 29.58
CA ASP A 253 17.75 -32.64 28.45
C ASP A 253 17.54 -31.13 28.16
N PRO A 254 18.54 -30.26 28.39
CA PRO A 254 18.42 -28.82 28.15
C PRO A 254 18.17 -28.45 26.67
N ARG A 255 18.52 -29.33 25.72
CA ARG A 255 18.28 -29.09 24.28
C ARG A 255 16.80 -29.20 23.93
N LYS A 256 16.08 -30.16 24.53
CA LYS A 256 14.63 -30.34 24.32
C LYS A 256 13.86 -29.12 24.81
N GLN A 257 14.19 -28.59 26.00
CA GLN A 257 13.52 -27.38 26.52
C GLN A 257 13.83 -26.12 25.69
N GLN A 258 15.07 -25.96 25.20
CA GLN A 258 15.41 -24.83 24.31
C GLN A 258 14.67 -24.91 22.97
N LEU A 259 14.49 -26.10 22.38
CA LEU A 259 13.63 -26.28 21.21
C LEU A 259 12.15 -25.97 21.52
N ALA A 260 11.63 -26.40 22.68
CA ALA A 260 10.25 -26.12 23.08
C ALA A 260 9.99 -24.62 23.23
N ASN A 261 10.87 -23.89 23.92
CA ASN A 261 10.77 -22.44 24.09
C ASN A 261 10.89 -21.70 22.75
N LYS A 262 11.77 -22.14 21.85
CA LYS A 262 11.86 -21.56 20.50
C LYS A 262 10.57 -21.82 19.70
N ARG A 263 10.09 -23.08 19.67
CA ARG A 263 8.83 -23.45 18.99
C ARG A 263 7.64 -22.66 19.50
N LYS A 264 7.59 -22.31 20.79
CA LYS A 264 6.52 -21.47 21.36
C LYS A 264 6.52 -20.05 20.79
N GLY A 265 7.70 -19.42 20.63
CA GLY A 265 7.81 -18.12 19.96
C GLY A 265 7.52 -18.19 18.46
N ASP A 266 8.10 -19.19 17.77
CA ASP A 266 7.86 -19.41 16.34
C ASP A 266 6.36 -19.68 16.05
N GLN A 267 5.62 -20.35 16.95
CA GLN A 267 4.17 -20.58 16.84
C GLN A 267 3.32 -19.30 16.95
N GLU A 268 3.71 -18.36 17.81
CA GLU A 268 2.95 -17.11 18.01
C GLU A 268 3.04 -16.20 16.78
N GLU A 269 4.25 -16.07 16.19
CA GLU A 269 4.43 -15.37 14.92
C GLU A 269 3.76 -16.11 13.74
N ASP A 270 3.86 -17.44 13.66
CA ASP A 270 3.26 -18.20 12.55
C ASP A 270 1.74 -18.31 12.65
N ALA A 271 1.14 -18.22 13.84
CA ALA A 271 -0.31 -18.10 14.00
C ALA A 271 -0.82 -16.78 13.41
N ASP A 272 -0.18 -15.65 13.72
CA ASP A 272 -0.56 -14.35 13.17
C ASP A 272 -0.26 -14.26 11.66
N ARG A 273 0.81 -14.92 11.20
CA ARG A 273 1.13 -15.10 9.77
C ARG A 273 0.09 -15.96 9.04
N LYS A 274 -0.39 -17.06 9.65
CA LYS A 274 -1.46 -17.91 9.12
C LYS A 274 -2.80 -17.16 9.07
N LYS A 275 -3.12 -16.38 10.11
CA LYS A 275 -4.30 -15.50 10.12
C LYS A 275 -4.25 -14.52 8.94
N ARG A 276 -3.17 -13.74 8.82
CA ARG A 276 -2.96 -12.82 7.68
C ARG A 276 -2.92 -13.52 6.32
N LYS A 277 -2.50 -14.79 6.25
CA LYS A 277 -2.56 -15.61 5.02
C LYS A 277 -3.99 -16.05 4.69
N ASN A 278 -4.80 -16.42 5.69
CA ASN A 278 -6.23 -16.68 5.51
C ASN A 278 -7.01 -15.41 5.15
N ASP A 279 -6.69 -14.25 5.74
CA ASP A 279 -7.30 -12.97 5.36
C ASP A 279 -6.93 -12.54 3.93
N LYS A 280 -5.79 -13.00 3.40
CA LYS A 280 -5.29 -12.69 2.05
C LYS A 280 -5.68 -13.72 0.98
N ASN A 281 -5.89 -14.98 1.36
CA ASN A 281 -6.43 -16.03 0.49
C ASN A 281 -7.96 -16.11 0.56
N GLY A 282 -8.57 -15.59 1.63
CA GLY A 282 -10.01 -15.45 1.76
C GLY A 282 -10.51 -14.45 0.71
N SER A 283 -11.62 -14.79 0.07
CA SER A 283 -12.26 -13.92 -0.93
C SER A 283 -12.77 -12.61 -0.35
N SER A 284 -12.70 -12.39 0.97
CA SER A 284 -13.11 -11.17 1.66
C SER A 284 -12.40 -9.92 1.15
N ALA A 285 -11.10 -9.96 0.83
CA ALA A 285 -10.40 -8.77 0.32
C ALA A 285 -10.89 -8.37 -1.08
N PHE A 286 -11.03 -9.35 -2.00
CA PHE A 286 -11.52 -9.09 -3.35
C PHE A 286 -13.03 -8.81 -3.37
N ALA A 287 -13.82 -9.48 -2.52
CA ALA A 287 -15.25 -9.23 -2.37
C ALA A 287 -15.56 -7.93 -1.63
N ALA A 288 -14.71 -7.46 -0.72
CA ALA A 288 -14.83 -6.13 -0.12
C ALA A 288 -14.44 -5.05 -1.13
N ALA A 289 -13.36 -5.22 -1.90
CA ALA A 289 -13.01 -4.31 -2.99
C ALA A 289 -14.08 -4.30 -4.10
N ALA A 290 -14.66 -5.46 -4.45
CA ALA A 290 -15.73 -5.57 -5.44
C ALA A 290 -17.07 -5.05 -4.90
N ARG A 291 -17.42 -5.25 -3.62
CA ARG A 291 -18.62 -4.65 -3.00
C ARG A 291 -18.46 -3.16 -2.77
N ALA A 292 -17.28 -2.67 -2.41
CA ALA A 292 -16.98 -1.24 -2.33
C ALA A 292 -17.01 -0.61 -3.72
N GLY A 293 -16.40 -1.25 -4.73
CA GLY A 293 -16.45 -0.83 -6.13
C GLY A 293 -17.85 -0.90 -6.73
N GLN A 294 -18.67 -1.90 -6.37
CA GLN A 294 -20.09 -1.96 -6.72
C GLN A 294 -20.90 -0.89 -5.98
N MET A 295 -20.74 -0.70 -4.67
CA MET A 295 -21.40 0.39 -3.94
C MET A 295 -21.00 1.75 -4.47
N GLN A 296 -19.73 1.94 -4.86
CA GLN A 296 -19.25 3.18 -5.45
C GLN A 296 -19.81 3.36 -6.86
N LYS A 297 -19.81 2.33 -7.73
CA LYS A 297 -20.53 2.40 -9.02
C LYS A 297 -22.03 2.60 -8.87
N ILE A 298 -22.67 2.05 -7.83
CA ILE A 298 -24.09 2.25 -7.53
C ILE A 298 -24.30 3.69 -7.05
N ARG A 299 -23.40 4.26 -6.24
CA ARG A 299 -23.49 5.65 -5.74
C ARG A 299 -23.18 6.69 -6.83
N GLU A 300 -22.23 6.40 -7.70
CA GLU A 300 -21.92 7.18 -8.92
C GLU A 300 -23.05 7.02 -9.95
N ALA A 301 -23.69 5.85 -10.06
CA ALA A 301 -24.92 5.66 -10.82
C ALA A 301 -26.10 6.43 -10.20
N GLU A 302 -26.30 6.41 -8.88
CA GLU A 302 -27.32 7.21 -8.19
C GLU A 302 -27.09 8.73 -8.31
N GLN A 303 -25.83 9.17 -8.49
CA GLN A 303 -25.50 10.58 -8.73
C GLN A 303 -25.67 10.96 -10.22
N SER A 304 -25.34 10.05 -11.15
CA SER A 304 -25.43 10.31 -12.60
C SER A 304 -26.82 10.02 -13.21
N SER A 305 -27.59 9.09 -12.63
CA SER A 305 -28.98 8.79 -13.02
C SER A 305 -29.98 9.79 -12.41
N LYS A 306 -29.55 10.61 -11.44
CA LYS A 306 -30.26 11.83 -11.02
C LYS A 306 -30.14 12.93 -12.08
N ARG A 307 -30.71 12.66 -13.27
CA ARG A 307 -31.45 13.71 -13.97
C ARG A 307 -32.42 14.30 -12.94
N ARG A 308 -32.42 15.62 -12.77
CA ARG A 308 -33.37 16.29 -11.86
C ARG A 308 -34.78 15.86 -12.26
N ALA A 309 -35.43 15.08 -11.41
CA ALA A 309 -36.88 14.93 -11.49
C ALA A 309 -37.48 16.33 -11.36
N LEU A 310 -38.45 16.68 -12.21
CA LEU A 310 -39.08 17.99 -12.15
C LEU A 310 -39.93 18.04 -10.87
N THR A 311 -39.34 18.53 -9.79
CA THR A 311 -40.01 18.73 -8.49
C THR A 311 -40.95 19.91 -8.59
N LEU A 312 -42.09 19.69 -9.25
CA LEU A 312 -43.29 20.48 -9.01
C LEU A 312 -43.58 20.43 -7.49
N PRO A 313 -44.01 21.55 -6.87
CA PRO A 313 -44.42 21.54 -5.48
C PRO A 313 -45.48 20.44 -5.25
N SER A 314 -45.37 19.74 -4.13
CA SER A 314 -46.44 18.84 -3.68
C SER A 314 -47.75 19.63 -3.60
N PRO A 315 -48.86 19.15 -4.16
CA PRO A 315 -50.11 19.91 -4.15
C PRO A 315 -50.51 20.22 -2.71
N GLN A 316 -50.52 21.51 -2.36
CA GLN A 316 -50.93 22.02 -1.06
C GLN A 316 -52.46 21.96 -0.96
N VAL A 317 -52.99 20.74 -0.86
CA VAL A 317 -54.39 20.50 -0.50
C VAL A 317 -54.53 20.86 0.98
N SER A 318 -55.25 21.94 1.28
CA SER A 318 -55.57 22.32 2.66
C SER A 318 -56.39 21.21 3.35
N GLU A 319 -56.34 21.17 4.68
CA GLU A 319 -57.11 20.18 5.46
C GLU A 319 -58.62 20.28 5.16
N SER A 320 -59.11 21.49 4.90
CA SER A 320 -60.46 21.78 4.37
C SER A 320 -60.75 21.20 2.98
N GLU A 321 -59.83 21.32 2.03
CA GLU A 321 -60.00 20.71 0.70
C GLU A 321 -59.91 19.18 0.77
N MET A 322 -59.11 18.64 1.71
CA MET A 322 -59.07 17.21 1.97
C MET A 322 -60.40 16.71 2.57
N GLU A 323 -61.02 17.44 3.50
CA GLU A 323 -62.37 17.15 3.98
C GLU A 323 -63.43 17.19 2.88
N ASP A 324 -63.38 18.17 1.98
CA ASP A 324 -64.35 18.27 0.86
C ASP A 324 -64.11 17.22 -0.24
N ILE A 325 -62.86 16.83 -0.50
CA ILE A 325 -62.53 15.65 -1.33
C ILE A 325 -63.04 14.37 -0.66
N ILE A 326 -62.89 14.23 0.67
CA ILE A 326 -63.43 13.10 1.44
C ILE A 326 -64.98 13.10 1.40
N LYS A 327 -65.65 14.26 1.47
CA LYS A 327 -67.12 14.36 1.27
C LYS A 327 -67.52 13.95 -0.15
N MET A 328 -66.82 14.40 -1.19
CA MET A 328 -67.11 13.97 -2.58
C MET A 328 -66.90 12.46 -2.74
N GLY A 329 -65.82 11.91 -2.17
CA GLY A 329 -65.57 10.47 -2.13
C GLY A 329 -66.66 9.70 -1.39
N MET A 330 -67.11 10.18 -0.23
CA MET A 330 -68.21 9.59 0.53
C MET A 330 -69.58 9.76 -0.16
N ALA A 331 -69.79 10.82 -0.95
CA ALA A 331 -70.98 10.95 -1.79
C ALA A 331 -70.97 9.92 -2.93
N GLY A 332 -69.83 9.71 -3.58
CA GLY A 332 -69.63 8.67 -4.59
C GLY A 332 -69.78 7.25 -4.04
N ASP A 333 -69.16 6.92 -2.90
CA ASP A 333 -69.29 5.60 -2.28
C ASP A 333 -70.67 5.37 -1.64
N ARG A 334 -71.40 6.43 -1.24
CA ARG A 334 -72.85 6.32 -0.93
C ARG A 334 -73.69 6.01 -2.17
N ALA A 335 -73.45 6.69 -3.30
CA ALA A 335 -74.15 6.39 -4.55
C ALA A 335 -73.88 4.94 -5.01
N SER A 336 -72.61 4.51 -4.96
CA SER A 336 -72.18 3.13 -5.26
C SER A 336 -72.76 2.07 -4.32
N LYS A 337 -73.27 2.45 -3.14
CA LYS A 337 -73.95 1.57 -2.18
C LYS A 337 -75.47 1.56 -2.29
N MET A 338 -76.06 2.41 -3.15
CA MET A 338 -77.47 2.34 -3.51
C MET A 338 -77.71 1.58 -4.82
N SER A 339 -76.69 1.44 -5.66
CA SER A 339 -76.64 0.45 -6.74
C SER A 339 -76.23 -0.92 -6.20
N GLY A 340 -77.20 -1.77 -5.87
CA GLY A 340 -76.94 -3.12 -5.37
C GLY A 340 -76.66 -4.12 -6.50
N ASP A 341 -75.42 -4.60 -6.59
CA ASP A 341 -74.98 -5.76 -7.36
C ASP A 341 -73.72 -6.38 -6.70
N GLU A 342 -73.35 -7.61 -7.09
CA GLU A 342 -72.51 -8.50 -6.27
C GLU A 342 -71.01 -8.14 -6.12
N GLU A 343 -70.43 -8.56 -4.99
CA GLU A 343 -69.15 -8.08 -4.44
C GLU A 343 -67.86 -8.57 -5.14
N THR A 344 -67.95 -9.25 -6.30
CA THR A 344 -66.87 -10.07 -6.86
C THR A 344 -66.02 -9.43 -7.96
N THR A 345 -66.37 -8.24 -8.47
CA THR A 345 -65.73 -7.63 -9.67
C THR A 345 -64.97 -6.32 -9.40
N ARG A 346 -64.85 -5.89 -8.14
CA ARG A 346 -64.36 -4.55 -7.73
C ARG A 346 -62.86 -4.25 -8.02
N GLY A 347 -62.11 -5.18 -8.61
CA GLY A 347 -60.66 -5.10 -8.79
C GLY A 347 -60.13 -4.84 -10.22
N LEU A 348 -61.01 -4.62 -11.21
CA LEU A 348 -60.63 -4.68 -12.63
C LEU A 348 -61.07 -3.49 -13.51
N ILE A 349 -61.58 -2.41 -12.91
CA ILE A 349 -61.92 -1.16 -13.63
C ILE A 349 -61.04 -0.03 -13.07
N GLY A 350 -60.13 0.48 -13.90
CA GLY A 350 -59.30 1.64 -13.57
C GLY A 350 -60.09 2.95 -13.63
N ASN A 351 -59.66 3.94 -12.83
CA ASN A 351 -60.35 5.21 -12.64
C ASN A 351 -60.41 6.07 -13.92
N TYR A 352 -61.45 5.89 -14.74
CA TYR A 352 -61.83 6.87 -15.76
C TYR A 352 -62.57 8.05 -15.10
N THR A 353 -61.91 9.20 -15.04
CA THR A 353 -62.55 10.46 -14.63
C THR A 353 -63.47 10.97 -15.74
N SER A 354 -64.79 10.86 -15.53
CA SER A 354 -65.81 11.35 -16.44
C SER A 354 -65.81 12.88 -16.50
N ILE A 355 -65.25 13.45 -17.57
CA ILE A 355 -65.30 14.90 -17.83
C ILE A 355 -66.74 15.28 -18.18
N VAL A 356 -67.34 16.13 -17.34
CA VAL A 356 -68.57 16.88 -17.64
C VAL A 356 -68.17 18.34 -17.76
N GLY A 357 -68.58 19.01 -18.85
CA GLY A 357 -67.99 20.30 -19.23
C GLY A 357 -68.77 21.55 -18.80
N GLY A 358 -68.08 22.69 -18.81
CA GLY A 358 -68.68 23.91 -19.36
C GLY A 358 -69.23 24.98 -18.39
N THR A 359 -68.48 25.42 -17.36
CA THR A 359 -68.67 26.76 -16.78
C THR A 359 -67.33 27.49 -16.54
N PRO A 360 -67.24 28.80 -16.78
CA PRO A 360 -65.99 29.55 -16.64
C PRO A 360 -65.79 30.06 -15.21
N ILE A 361 -65.32 29.21 -14.29
CA ILE A 361 -64.98 29.63 -12.93
C ILE A 361 -63.57 30.20 -12.89
N ARG A 362 -63.48 31.53 -12.75
CA ARG A 362 -62.23 32.27 -12.57
C ARG A 362 -61.80 32.13 -11.10
N THR A 363 -60.88 31.23 -10.80
CA THR A 363 -60.32 31.06 -9.46
C THR A 363 -59.70 32.38 -8.97
N PRO A 364 -60.01 32.86 -7.75
CA PRO A 364 -59.29 33.99 -7.18
C PRO A 364 -57.82 33.61 -7.00
N ARG A 365 -56.90 34.45 -7.48
CA ARG A 365 -55.47 34.29 -7.26
C ARG A 365 -55.20 34.37 -5.76
N ALA A 366 -54.67 33.31 -5.16
CA ALA A 366 -54.19 33.34 -3.79
C ALA A 366 -53.18 34.48 -3.59
N PRO A 367 -53.16 35.15 -2.42
CA PRO A 367 -52.10 36.11 -2.11
C PRO A 367 -50.75 35.39 -2.18
N PRO A 368 -49.69 36.02 -2.70
CA PRO A 368 -48.36 35.43 -2.66
C PRO A 368 -47.90 35.31 -1.21
N GLU A 369 -47.39 34.15 -0.81
CA GLU A 369 -46.62 34.04 0.43
C GLU A 369 -45.31 34.83 0.24
N GLU A 370 -45.06 35.80 1.12
CA GLU A 370 -43.85 36.62 1.06
C GLU A 370 -42.61 35.79 1.45
N ASP A 371 -41.59 35.74 0.61
CA ASP A 371 -40.34 35.04 0.89
C ASP A 371 -39.61 35.72 2.08
N HIS A 372 -39.79 35.17 3.29
CA HIS A 372 -39.32 35.77 4.54
C HIS A 372 -37.81 36.06 4.52
N ILE A 373 -37.03 35.24 3.82
CA ILE A 373 -35.59 35.39 3.67
C ILE A 373 -35.27 36.63 2.83
N ALA A 374 -35.97 36.83 1.70
CA ALA A 374 -35.81 38.01 0.87
C ALA A 374 -36.24 39.30 1.60
N ASN A 375 -37.34 39.26 2.36
CA ASN A 375 -37.82 40.42 3.13
C ASN A 375 -36.90 40.76 4.33
N GLU A 376 -36.32 39.76 5.02
CA GLU A 376 -35.31 40.03 6.05
C GLU A 376 -34.00 40.58 5.46
N ILE A 377 -33.56 40.10 4.29
CA ILE A 377 -32.38 40.65 3.59
C ILE A 377 -32.62 42.10 3.14
N ARG A 378 -33.79 42.42 2.55
CA ARG A 378 -34.19 43.80 2.21
C ARG A 378 -34.15 44.73 3.43
N ASN A 379 -34.68 44.28 4.57
CA ASN A 379 -34.65 45.02 5.82
C ASN A 379 -33.21 45.22 6.36
N ILE A 380 -32.33 44.23 6.23
CA ILE A 380 -30.90 44.37 6.59
C ILE A 380 -30.21 45.37 5.66
N ARG A 381 -30.43 45.28 4.34
CA ARG A 381 -29.85 46.20 3.35
C ARG A 381 -30.23 47.66 3.64
N ALA A 382 -31.52 47.93 3.85
CA ALA A 382 -32.03 49.26 4.19
C ALA A 382 -31.38 49.84 5.46
N LEU A 383 -31.14 49.01 6.48
CA LEU A 383 -30.43 49.43 7.71
C LEU A 383 -28.92 49.67 7.50
N THR A 384 -28.30 49.10 6.46
CA THR A 384 -26.88 49.30 6.15
C THR A 384 -26.60 50.45 5.19
N GLU A 385 -27.54 50.79 4.29
CA GLU A 385 -27.35 51.87 3.32
C GLU A 385 -27.63 53.27 3.91
N THR A 386 -28.57 53.40 4.85
CA THR A 386 -28.91 54.71 5.44
C THR A 386 -28.08 55.07 6.66
N GLN A 387 -27.57 56.31 6.69
CA GLN A 387 -26.83 56.84 7.83
C GLN A 387 -27.72 56.96 9.08
N SER A 388 -27.15 56.61 10.24
CA SER A 388 -27.81 56.73 11.55
C SER A 388 -28.44 58.11 11.76
N SER A 389 -29.63 58.16 12.35
CA SER A 389 -30.35 59.40 12.64
C SER A 389 -29.62 60.34 13.61
N LEU A 390 -28.61 59.82 14.34
CA LEU A 390 -27.67 60.65 15.12
C LEU A 390 -26.82 61.60 14.23
N LEU A 391 -26.72 61.33 12.92
CA LEU A 391 -26.05 62.15 11.92
C LEU A 391 -27.03 62.95 11.04
N GLY A 392 -28.33 62.96 11.37
CA GLY A 392 -29.38 63.68 10.62
C GLY A 392 -30.08 62.88 9.53
N GLY A 393 -29.88 61.56 9.45
CA GLY A 393 -30.64 60.67 8.58
C GLY A 393 -32.09 60.49 9.05
N GLU A 394 -33.02 60.35 8.10
CA GLU A 394 -34.41 59.95 8.37
C GLU A 394 -34.49 58.43 8.56
N ASN A 395 -35.37 57.95 9.46
CA ASN A 395 -35.47 56.51 9.75
C ASN A 395 -36.05 55.75 8.54
N THR A 396 -35.39 54.66 8.12
CA THR A 396 -35.85 53.81 7.02
C THR A 396 -37.15 53.07 7.35
N PRO A 397 -38.15 53.06 6.45
CA PRO A 397 -39.37 52.27 6.63
C PRO A 397 -39.07 50.78 6.43
N LEU A 398 -39.00 50.03 7.53
CA LEU A 398 -38.86 48.58 7.51
C LEU A 398 -40.14 47.91 7.00
N HIS A 399 -39.99 46.77 6.31
CA HIS A 399 -41.10 45.90 5.93
C HIS A 399 -41.62 45.14 7.16
N GLU A 400 -42.54 45.77 7.89
CA GLU A 400 -43.24 45.21 9.06
C GLU A 400 -44.49 44.41 8.66
N GLY A 401 -44.33 43.46 7.75
CA GLY A 401 -45.34 42.43 7.47
C GLY A 401 -45.57 41.54 8.70
N GLY A 402 -46.77 40.97 8.84
CA GLY A 402 -47.18 40.16 10.00
C GLY A 402 -46.38 38.86 10.25
N SER A 403 -45.45 38.53 9.35
CA SER A 403 -44.52 37.39 9.45
C SER A 403 -43.05 37.82 9.63
N SER A 404 -42.78 39.11 9.88
CA SER A 404 -41.42 39.62 10.09
C SER A 404 -40.80 39.15 11.41
N THR A 405 -39.53 38.77 11.34
CA THR A 405 -38.64 38.50 12.49
C THR A 405 -38.23 39.82 13.18
N GLY A 406 -39.20 40.41 13.89
CA GLY A 406 -38.94 41.46 14.88
C GLY A 406 -37.91 41.02 15.93
N PHE A 407 -37.37 41.98 16.69
CA PHE A 407 -36.24 41.83 17.63
C PHE A 407 -36.51 40.94 18.88
N ASP A 408 -37.46 40.01 18.79
CA ASP A 408 -38.22 39.44 19.91
C ASP A 408 -37.86 37.97 20.25
N GLY A 409 -36.97 37.32 19.49
CA GLY A 409 -36.42 36.01 19.91
C GLY A 409 -35.81 35.11 18.84
N ILE A 410 -35.01 34.14 19.30
CA ILE A 410 -34.21 33.20 18.49
C ILE A 410 -35.00 31.96 18.01
N ALA A 411 -36.25 31.78 18.47
CA ALA A 411 -37.07 30.60 18.14
C ALA A 411 -38.13 30.93 17.06
N PRO A 412 -38.28 30.13 15.99
CA PRO A 412 -39.30 30.37 14.96
C PRO A 412 -40.72 30.22 15.54
N ARG A 413 -41.58 31.21 15.28
CA ARG A 413 -42.97 31.21 15.76
C ARG A 413 -43.81 30.22 14.95
N ARG A 414 -44.11 29.06 15.54
CA ARG A 414 -45.14 28.14 15.02
C ARG A 414 -46.52 28.76 15.26
N GLN A 415 -47.15 29.30 14.22
CA GLN A 415 -48.50 29.87 14.32
C GLN A 415 -49.51 28.78 14.71
N GLN A 416 -50.08 28.88 15.91
CA GLN A 416 -51.32 28.19 16.26
C GLN A 416 -52.49 29.15 16.05
N ILE A 417 -53.47 28.74 15.25
CA ILE A 417 -54.75 29.43 15.18
C ILE A 417 -55.51 29.10 16.46
N VAL A 418 -55.65 30.08 17.36
CA VAL A 418 -56.35 29.92 18.65
C VAL A 418 -57.60 30.78 18.65
N THR A 419 -58.77 30.13 18.58
CA THR A 419 -60.06 30.78 18.83
C THR A 419 -60.17 31.24 20.29
N PRO A 420 -60.68 32.45 20.57
CA PRO A 420 -60.68 33.02 21.91
C PRO A 420 -61.72 32.36 22.83
N ASN A 421 -61.36 32.17 24.10
CA ASN A 421 -62.32 31.89 25.18
C ASN A 421 -61.83 32.61 26.46
N PRO A 422 -62.63 33.48 27.11
CA PRO A 422 -62.18 34.27 28.26
C PRO A 422 -62.30 33.52 29.61
N MET A 423 -61.92 34.21 30.69
CA MET A 423 -62.11 33.84 32.12
C MET A 423 -61.15 32.79 32.73
N ALA A 424 -59.96 33.25 33.17
CA ALA A 424 -59.37 32.85 34.46
C ALA A 424 -58.26 33.83 34.92
N THR A 425 -58.35 34.36 36.14
CA THR A 425 -57.31 35.13 36.83
C THR A 425 -57.42 34.90 38.36
N PRO A 426 -56.46 35.35 39.18
CA PRO A 426 -55.03 35.03 39.14
C PRO A 426 -54.53 34.54 40.52
N PHE A 427 -53.30 34.01 40.63
CA PHE A 427 -52.65 33.88 41.94
C PHE A 427 -51.14 34.22 41.93
N ARG A 428 -50.65 34.56 43.13
CA ARG A 428 -49.31 35.07 43.49
C ARG A 428 -48.41 33.90 43.96
N GLN A 429 -47.11 34.00 44.32
CA GLN A 429 -46.16 35.11 44.51
C GLN A 429 -44.68 34.60 44.62
N ALA A 430 -43.72 35.52 44.51
CA ALA A 430 -42.52 35.67 45.38
C ALA A 430 -41.16 34.94 45.14
N ASN A 431 -40.12 35.66 45.58
CA ASN A 431 -38.66 35.38 45.60
C ASN A 431 -38.18 34.33 46.63
N GLY A 432 -36.94 33.86 46.44
CA GLY A 432 -36.01 33.35 47.49
C GLY A 432 -35.01 32.34 46.90
N LEU A 433 -33.68 32.48 46.82
CA LEU A 433 -32.58 33.00 47.69
C LEU A 433 -32.16 32.09 48.86
N GLY A 434 -30.86 31.71 48.86
CA GLY A 434 -30.14 31.02 49.95
C GLY A 434 -29.88 29.52 49.71
N ALA A 435 -28.76 28.92 50.13
CA ALA A 435 -27.52 29.50 50.69
C ALA A 435 -26.29 28.55 50.52
N THR A 436 -25.11 29.06 50.86
CA THR A 436 -23.76 28.43 50.88
C THR A 436 -23.53 27.62 52.19
N PRO A 437 -22.36 27.06 52.61
CA PRO A 437 -20.92 27.36 52.31
C PRO A 437 -20.00 26.10 52.21
N LEU A 438 -18.66 26.05 52.40
CA LEU A 438 -17.50 26.91 52.79
C LEU A 438 -16.23 26.24 52.14
N HIS A 439 -14.95 26.66 52.09
CA HIS A 439 -14.03 27.75 52.52
C HIS A 439 -12.89 27.81 51.44
N GLY A 440 -11.86 28.67 51.36
CA GLY A 440 -11.36 29.79 52.16
C GLY A 440 -9.87 29.59 52.60
N GLY A 441 -8.99 30.56 52.34
CA GLY A 441 -7.57 30.53 52.76
C GLY A 441 -6.63 31.40 51.90
N ILE A 442 -5.89 32.35 52.51
CA ILE A 442 -5.01 33.34 51.85
C ILE A 442 -3.71 33.52 52.66
N GLY A 443 -2.56 33.74 51.99
CA GLY A 443 -1.28 34.10 52.63
C GLY A 443 -0.17 34.50 51.63
N PRO A 444 0.32 35.75 51.62
CA PRO A 444 1.25 36.25 50.59
C PRO A 444 2.67 36.60 51.09
N GLY A 445 3.62 36.71 50.13
CA GLY A 445 4.70 37.71 50.17
C GLY A 445 6.16 37.24 50.31
N ALA A 446 6.92 37.29 49.20
CA ALA A 446 8.34 37.70 49.15
C ALA A 446 8.84 37.83 47.69
N THR A 447 9.58 38.91 47.40
CA THR A 447 10.38 39.15 46.16
C THR A 447 11.70 39.83 46.63
N PRO A 448 12.70 40.23 45.80
CA PRO A 448 12.79 40.27 44.33
C PRO A 448 14.16 39.78 43.77
N LEU A 449 14.56 40.30 42.59
CA LEU A 449 15.89 40.26 41.93
C LEU A 449 16.22 38.95 41.14
N ARG A 450 16.79 39.00 39.93
CA ARG A 450 17.09 40.16 39.03
C ARG A 450 17.06 39.73 37.54
N THR A 451 16.97 40.72 36.65
CA THR A 451 16.99 40.61 35.17
C THR A 451 18.38 40.31 34.58
N PRO A 452 18.46 39.82 33.31
CA PRO A 452 19.70 39.28 32.71
C PRO A 452 20.55 40.32 31.94
N ARG A 453 21.80 39.95 31.62
CA ARG A 453 22.63 40.64 30.60
C ARG A 453 23.68 39.73 29.94
N ASP A 454 23.38 39.31 28.71
CA ASP A 454 24.07 39.61 27.42
C ASP A 454 25.63 39.71 27.29
N GLN A 455 26.09 39.58 26.02
CA GLN A 455 27.42 39.83 25.42
C GLN A 455 28.62 38.87 25.68
N PHE A 456 28.73 37.88 24.78
CA PHE A 456 29.88 37.54 23.90
C PHE A 456 31.37 37.92 24.19
N ALA A 457 32.26 37.01 23.72
CA ALA A 457 33.64 37.23 23.21
C ALA A 457 34.77 37.57 24.23
N LEU A 458 36.07 37.29 24.00
CA LEU A 458 36.80 36.31 23.14
C LEU A 458 38.31 36.33 23.54
N ASN A 459 39.01 35.18 23.60
CA ASN A 459 40.46 35.02 23.93
C ASN A 459 40.82 35.50 25.38
N GLN A 460 42.03 35.36 25.95
CA GLN A 460 43.37 34.85 25.57
C GLN A 460 44.08 34.42 26.90
N MET A 461 44.72 33.25 27.07
CA MET A 461 46.16 32.90 26.95
C MET A 461 46.26 31.46 27.53
N GLU A 462 46.96 30.47 26.96
CA GLU A 462 48.42 30.20 26.99
C GLU A 462 49.02 29.80 28.37
N GLY A 463 49.81 28.71 28.38
CA GLY A 463 50.79 28.38 29.44
C GLY A 463 50.34 27.38 30.52
N GLY A 464 50.67 26.09 30.37
CA GLY A 464 50.54 25.10 31.45
C GLY A 464 50.51 23.64 30.99
N GLN A 465 51.62 22.91 31.17
CA GLN A 465 51.66 21.46 30.99
C GLN A 465 51.15 20.74 32.26
N LEU A 466 50.45 19.60 32.10
CA LEU A 466 50.93 18.26 32.50
C LEU A 466 49.83 17.18 32.38
N ILE A 467 50.24 15.99 31.91
CA ILE A 467 49.75 14.63 32.21
C ILE A 467 48.21 14.43 32.30
N GLY A 468 47.61 13.75 31.30
CA GLY A 468 46.23 13.26 31.43
C GLY A 468 45.52 12.75 30.17
N THR A 469 46.21 12.38 29.09
CA THR A 469 45.56 11.99 27.82
C THR A 469 44.97 10.58 27.86
N THR A 470 43.74 10.40 27.35
CA THR A 470 43.08 9.09 27.36
C THR A 470 43.39 8.29 26.09
N PRO A 471 43.25 6.94 26.10
CA PRO A 471 43.39 6.11 24.90
C PRO A 471 42.42 6.44 23.74
N ARG A 472 41.40 7.27 23.98
CA ARG A 472 40.52 7.81 22.94
C ARG A 472 41.19 8.93 22.15
N ASP A 473 41.96 9.77 22.83
CA ASP A 473 42.55 10.99 22.28
C ASP A 473 43.77 10.65 21.42
N ILE A 474 44.56 9.66 21.85
CA ILE A 474 45.64 9.05 21.07
C ILE A 474 45.11 8.52 19.71
N ARG A 475 43.97 7.83 19.71
CA ARG A 475 43.34 7.33 18.47
C ARG A 475 42.77 8.45 17.59
N LEU A 476 42.25 9.53 18.18
CA LEU A 476 41.82 10.71 17.42
C LEU A 476 43.02 11.40 16.76
N HIS A 477 44.12 11.56 17.48
CA HIS A 477 45.38 12.11 16.94
C HIS A 477 45.96 11.25 15.81
N GLN A 478 46.03 9.92 15.98
CA GLN A 478 46.47 9.01 14.91
C GLN A 478 45.57 9.09 13.67
N LYS A 479 44.24 9.19 13.86
CA LYS A 479 43.29 9.32 12.75
C LYS A 479 43.40 10.66 12.02
N ALA A 480 43.64 11.75 12.75
CA ALA A 480 43.90 13.07 12.17
C ALA A 480 45.20 13.09 11.34
N VAL A 481 46.29 12.50 11.85
CA VAL A 481 47.56 12.36 11.11
C VAL A 481 47.36 11.53 9.84
N GLY A 482 46.64 10.40 9.91
CA GLY A 482 46.33 9.59 8.73
C GLY A 482 45.49 10.32 7.67
N GLN A 483 44.61 11.24 8.07
CA GLN A 483 43.88 12.10 7.14
C GLN A 483 44.77 13.20 6.53
N GLY A 484 45.68 13.80 7.32
CA GLY A 484 46.66 14.78 6.83
C GLY A 484 47.70 14.22 5.86
N ILE A 485 48.05 12.93 5.98
CA ILE A 485 48.90 12.23 5.00
C ILE A 485 48.10 11.98 3.71
N ARG A 486 46.85 11.53 3.82
CA ARG A 486 45.99 11.29 2.64
C ARG A 486 45.68 12.56 1.85
N SER A 487 45.46 13.71 2.50
CA SER A 487 45.25 14.97 1.78
C SER A 487 46.52 15.46 1.08
N LYS A 488 47.71 15.26 1.67
CA LYS A 488 49.00 15.57 1.03
C LYS A 488 49.31 14.67 -0.17
N LEU A 489 49.03 13.37 -0.08
CA LEU A 489 49.18 12.44 -1.21
C LEU A 489 48.17 12.73 -2.34
N ALA A 490 46.95 13.15 -1.99
CA ALA A 490 45.94 13.57 -2.97
C ALA A 490 46.22 14.95 -3.61
N ALA A 491 47.19 15.71 -3.09
CA ALA A 491 47.64 16.99 -3.64
C ALA A 491 48.86 16.87 -4.57
N LEU A 492 49.36 15.66 -4.83
CA LEU A 492 50.38 15.42 -5.84
C LEU A 492 49.76 15.60 -7.25
N PRO A 493 50.38 16.39 -8.15
CA PRO A 493 49.93 16.49 -9.54
C PRO A 493 49.98 15.11 -10.22
N LYS A 494 48.89 14.73 -10.90
CA LYS A 494 48.92 13.57 -11.78
C LYS A 494 49.82 13.87 -12.99
N PRO A 495 50.58 12.89 -13.51
CA PRO A 495 51.31 13.07 -14.76
C PRO A 495 50.33 13.40 -15.89
N LYS A 496 50.76 14.28 -16.80
CA LYS A 496 50.10 14.44 -18.09
C LYS A 496 50.73 13.46 -19.06
N GLU A 497 49.91 12.63 -19.68
CA GLU A 497 50.28 11.98 -20.93
C GLU A 497 50.40 13.09 -22.00
N THR A 498 51.54 13.13 -22.69
CA THR A 498 51.75 13.99 -23.85
C THR A 498 52.15 13.10 -25.01
N GLU A 499 51.22 12.92 -25.93
CA GLU A 499 51.46 12.25 -27.21
C GLU A 499 52.53 13.03 -27.97
N TRP A 500 53.53 12.31 -28.49
CA TRP A 500 54.48 12.80 -29.47
C TRP A 500 54.66 11.70 -30.51
N GLU A 501 53.90 11.78 -31.60
CA GLU A 501 54.27 11.10 -32.83
C GLU A 501 55.55 11.72 -33.37
N LEU A 502 56.52 10.89 -33.74
CA LEU A 502 57.61 11.28 -34.62
C LEU A 502 57.97 10.08 -35.50
N GLU A 503 57.87 10.26 -36.81
CA GLU A 503 58.11 9.22 -37.80
C GLU A 503 59.62 8.97 -38.02
N GLU A 504 59.97 7.74 -38.39
CA GLU A 504 60.92 7.35 -39.47
C GLU A 504 62.28 8.08 -39.64
N LEU A 505 63.45 7.45 -39.88
CA LEU A 505 63.95 6.12 -40.33
C LEU A 505 65.49 6.08 -40.00
N PRO A 506 66.35 5.19 -40.56
CA PRO A 506 66.43 3.73 -40.44
C PRO A 506 67.84 3.25 -39.95
N SER A 507 68.11 1.93 -40.09
CA SER A 507 69.40 1.22 -39.90
C SER A 507 69.88 1.04 -38.44
N GLU A 508 70.61 -0.03 -38.08
CA GLU A 508 71.13 -1.16 -38.87
C GLU A 508 71.04 -2.50 -38.08
N THR A 509 71.30 -3.63 -38.73
CA THR A 509 70.97 -4.99 -38.25
C THR A 509 71.83 -5.53 -37.09
N ALA A 510 71.20 -6.11 -36.06
CA ALA A 510 71.83 -7.04 -35.11
C ALA A 510 70.82 -8.07 -34.55
N GLU A 511 71.33 -9.18 -34.01
CA GLU A 511 70.59 -10.42 -33.68
C GLU A 511 69.65 -10.33 -32.45
N PRO A 512 68.62 -11.21 -32.35
CA PRO A 512 67.68 -11.21 -31.24
C PRO A 512 68.27 -11.83 -29.96
N THR A 513 68.73 -10.98 -29.04
CA THR A 513 68.89 -11.39 -27.64
C THR A 513 67.52 -11.56 -27.00
N ALA A 514 67.09 -12.82 -26.86
CA ALA A 514 65.86 -13.18 -26.15
C ALA A 514 66.02 -12.93 -24.64
N ALA A 515 65.92 -11.66 -24.24
CA ALA A 515 65.76 -11.27 -22.86
C ALA A 515 64.43 -11.82 -22.36
N ALA A 516 64.48 -12.95 -21.65
CA ALA A 516 63.31 -13.49 -20.97
C ALA A 516 62.84 -12.47 -19.93
N GLU A 517 61.71 -11.83 -20.19
CA GLU A 517 61.02 -11.02 -19.18
C GLU A 517 60.68 -11.95 -18.03
N ILE A 518 61.42 -11.84 -16.91
CA ILE A 518 61.06 -12.48 -15.66
C ILE A 518 59.89 -11.69 -15.07
N SER A 519 58.72 -11.88 -15.67
CA SER A 519 57.45 -11.64 -15.02
C SER A 519 57.44 -12.52 -13.77
N GLU A 520 57.35 -11.90 -12.59
CA GLU A 520 57.12 -12.63 -11.35
C GLU A 520 55.69 -13.22 -11.42
N GLU A 521 55.59 -14.46 -11.92
CA GLU A 521 54.32 -15.18 -11.99
C GLU A 521 53.63 -15.12 -10.62
N ASP A 522 52.40 -14.61 -10.62
CA ASP A 522 51.61 -14.37 -9.42
C ASP A 522 51.60 -15.64 -8.55
N ALA A 523 51.86 -15.54 -7.25
CA ALA A 523 52.14 -16.74 -6.43
C ALA A 523 50.98 -17.76 -6.42
N ALA A 524 49.76 -17.31 -6.75
CA ALA A 524 48.59 -18.14 -6.98
C ALA A 524 48.62 -18.95 -8.30
N GLU A 525 49.29 -18.46 -9.35
CA GLU A 525 49.53 -19.15 -10.62
C GLU A 525 50.55 -20.29 -10.43
N LEU A 526 51.62 -20.04 -9.67
CA LEU A 526 52.64 -21.05 -9.33
C LEU A 526 52.05 -22.18 -8.46
N ASP A 527 51.32 -21.85 -7.38
CA ASP A 527 50.63 -22.87 -6.57
C ASP A 527 49.52 -23.59 -7.37
N ARG A 528 48.82 -22.91 -8.30
CA ARG A 528 47.89 -23.56 -9.24
C ARG A 528 48.62 -24.58 -10.12
N ARG A 529 49.72 -24.18 -10.78
CA ARG A 529 50.49 -25.05 -11.68
C ARG A 529 51.15 -26.22 -10.94
N GLU A 530 51.69 -26.00 -9.75
CA GLU A 530 52.26 -27.06 -8.92
C GLU A 530 51.17 -28.03 -8.43
N ARG A 531 50.00 -27.51 -8.03
CA ARG A 531 48.85 -28.33 -7.64
C ARG A 531 48.31 -29.15 -8.81
N GLU A 532 48.13 -28.56 -9.99
CA GLU A 532 47.77 -29.28 -11.21
C GLU A 532 48.81 -30.35 -11.58
N ALA A 533 50.10 -30.07 -11.43
CA ALA A 533 51.16 -31.06 -11.64
C ALA A 533 51.09 -32.21 -10.62
N ARG A 534 50.84 -31.90 -9.35
CA ARG A 534 50.70 -32.86 -8.24
C ARG A 534 49.44 -33.72 -8.40
N GLU A 535 48.31 -33.14 -8.82
CA GLU A 535 47.07 -33.85 -9.15
C GLU A 535 47.23 -34.73 -10.40
N ARG A 536 47.89 -34.23 -11.46
CA ARG A 536 48.20 -35.00 -12.67
C ARG A 536 49.12 -36.19 -12.38
N ALA A 537 50.12 -36.00 -11.50
CA ALA A 537 51.00 -37.08 -11.03
C ALA A 537 50.24 -38.10 -10.17
N ALA A 538 49.37 -37.66 -9.26
CA ALA A 538 48.53 -38.55 -8.45
C ALA A 538 47.53 -39.35 -9.30
N GLN A 539 46.92 -38.73 -10.33
CA GLN A 539 46.07 -39.44 -11.30
C GLN A 539 46.85 -40.46 -12.12
N ALA A 540 48.08 -40.14 -12.54
CA ALA A 540 48.95 -41.10 -13.23
C ALA A 540 49.34 -42.28 -12.31
N GLU A 541 49.66 -42.03 -11.03
CA GLU A 541 49.93 -43.10 -10.08
C GLU A 541 48.69 -43.94 -9.79
N LEU A 542 47.50 -43.33 -9.71
CA LEU A 542 46.23 -44.04 -9.50
C LEU A 542 45.89 -44.96 -10.69
N LYS A 543 46.06 -44.49 -11.93
CA LYS A 543 45.86 -45.29 -13.16
C LYS A 543 46.77 -46.52 -13.27
N ARG A 544 47.93 -46.48 -12.59
CA ARG A 544 48.92 -47.57 -12.50
C ARG A 544 48.68 -48.54 -11.32
N GLN A 545 47.71 -48.27 -10.46
CA GLN A 545 47.30 -49.16 -9.35
C GLN A 545 46.23 -50.15 -9.83
N THR A 546 45.93 -51.20 -9.05
CA THR A 546 44.97 -52.23 -9.46
C THR A 546 43.56 -51.67 -9.66
N GLN A 547 42.74 -52.33 -10.48
CA GLN A 547 41.32 -51.95 -10.63
C GLN A 547 40.54 -52.08 -9.31
N VAL A 548 40.96 -52.97 -8.40
CA VAL A 548 40.37 -53.14 -7.07
C VAL A 548 40.55 -51.87 -6.24
N TYR A 549 41.77 -51.32 -6.23
CA TYR A 549 42.05 -50.04 -5.57
C TYR A 549 41.37 -48.86 -6.27
N GLN A 550 41.48 -48.75 -7.61
CA GLN A 550 40.87 -47.66 -8.40
C GLN A 550 39.35 -47.57 -8.22
N ARG A 551 38.66 -48.70 -8.03
CA ARG A 551 37.20 -48.77 -7.83
C ARG A 551 36.78 -48.77 -6.35
N GLY A 552 37.72 -48.68 -5.40
CA GLY A 552 37.43 -48.66 -3.97
C GLY A 552 36.78 -49.95 -3.45
N LEU A 553 37.01 -51.09 -4.11
CA LEU A 553 36.38 -52.37 -3.77
C LEU A 553 36.92 -52.92 -2.43
N PRO A 554 36.14 -53.75 -1.71
CA PRO A 554 36.58 -54.34 -0.45
C PRO A 554 37.83 -55.20 -0.64
N ARG A 555 38.78 -55.08 0.30
CA ARG A 555 40.07 -55.79 0.30
C ARG A 555 40.21 -56.60 1.59
N PRO A 556 40.92 -57.76 1.57
CA PRO A 556 41.06 -58.62 2.75
C PRO A 556 41.74 -57.89 3.91
N SER A 557 41.18 -58.06 5.11
CA SER A 557 41.71 -57.50 6.37
C SER A 557 42.82 -58.35 7.00
N VAL A 558 42.88 -59.63 6.67
CA VAL A 558 43.96 -60.55 7.03
C VAL A 558 44.45 -61.21 5.74
N LEU A 559 45.76 -61.14 5.50
CA LEU A 559 46.38 -61.75 4.32
C LEU A 559 47.73 -62.38 4.68
N ASP A 560 47.85 -63.69 4.49
CA ASP A 560 49.13 -64.38 4.39
C ASP A 560 49.56 -64.38 2.92
N ILE A 561 50.72 -63.78 2.63
CA ILE A 561 51.26 -63.69 1.27
C ILE A 561 51.82 -65.03 0.80
N ASP A 562 52.43 -65.81 1.69
CA ASP A 562 53.14 -67.03 1.30
C ASP A 562 52.14 -68.17 1.03
N ALA A 563 51.09 -68.32 1.86
CA ALA A 563 49.97 -69.23 1.59
C ALA A 563 49.15 -68.84 0.35
N LEU A 564 49.04 -67.53 0.03
CA LEU A 564 48.39 -67.07 -1.20
C LEU A 564 49.19 -67.48 -2.45
N MET A 565 50.51 -67.36 -2.40
CA MET A 565 51.41 -67.76 -3.50
C MET A 565 51.46 -69.29 -3.67
N GLU A 566 51.41 -70.05 -2.58
CA GLU A 566 51.28 -71.51 -2.61
C GLU A 566 49.97 -71.93 -3.29
N ARG A 567 48.83 -71.35 -2.88
CA ARG A 567 47.52 -71.60 -3.52
C ARG A 567 47.51 -71.26 -5.01
N ALA A 568 48.19 -70.19 -5.43
CA ALA A 568 48.35 -69.84 -6.84
C ALA A 568 49.27 -70.82 -7.61
N SER A 569 50.14 -71.57 -6.91
CA SER A 569 51.01 -72.59 -7.53
C SER A 569 50.28 -73.91 -7.83
N HIS A 570 49.22 -74.23 -7.08
CA HIS A 570 48.43 -75.45 -7.26
C HIS A 570 47.44 -75.43 -8.44
N VAL A 571 47.29 -74.31 -9.14
CA VAL A 571 46.43 -74.23 -10.34
C VAL A 571 47.10 -74.98 -11.50
N THR A 572 46.50 -76.10 -11.92
CA THR A 572 47.09 -77.05 -12.87
C THR A 572 47.01 -76.63 -14.34
N ASP A 573 46.11 -75.72 -14.68
CA ASP A 573 45.99 -75.12 -16.01
C ASP A 573 47.12 -74.10 -16.22
N PRO A 574 47.92 -74.19 -17.30
CA PRO A 574 49.05 -73.30 -17.52
C PRO A 574 48.66 -71.81 -17.69
N ILE A 575 47.52 -71.51 -18.32
CA ILE A 575 47.11 -70.11 -18.57
C ILE A 575 46.51 -69.53 -17.28
N ASN A 576 45.53 -70.21 -16.70
CA ASN A 576 44.92 -69.78 -15.44
C ASN A 576 45.93 -69.76 -14.28
N GLY A 577 46.94 -70.64 -14.30
CA GLY A 577 48.03 -70.69 -13.33
C GLY A 577 49.06 -69.55 -13.48
N MET A 578 49.20 -68.94 -14.66
CA MET A 578 49.97 -67.68 -14.81
C MET A 578 49.16 -66.51 -14.23
N ILE A 579 47.89 -66.38 -14.63
CA ILE A 579 46.99 -65.32 -14.17
C ILE A 579 46.84 -65.34 -12.64
N ALA A 580 46.69 -66.53 -12.03
CA ALA A 580 46.59 -66.67 -10.58
C ALA A 580 47.85 -66.20 -9.83
N LYS A 581 49.04 -66.45 -10.38
CA LYS A 581 50.32 -66.02 -9.79
C LYS A 581 50.52 -64.51 -9.90
N GLU A 582 50.16 -63.93 -11.04
CA GLU A 582 50.20 -62.48 -11.22
C GLU A 582 49.19 -61.76 -10.31
N ALA A 583 47.95 -62.27 -10.23
CA ALA A 583 46.92 -61.76 -9.33
C ALA A 583 47.35 -61.83 -7.85
N ALA A 584 47.97 -62.93 -7.41
CA ALA A 584 48.53 -63.07 -6.06
C ALA A 584 49.61 -62.02 -5.76
N LEU A 585 50.52 -61.77 -6.72
CA LEU A 585 51.55 -60.73 -6.61
C LEU A 585 50.96 -59.31 -6.53
N LEU A 586 49.92 -59.01 -7.32
CA LEU A 586 49.22 -57.73 -7.28
C LEU A 586 48.49 -57.51 -5.94
N ILE A 587 47.78 -58.53 -5.44
CA ILE A 587 47.08 -58.48 -4.14
C ILE A 587 48.09 -58.28 -3.00
N ALA A 588 49.22 -59.00 -3.01
CA ALA A 588 50.30 -58.82 -2.03
C ALA A 588 50.92 -57.41 -2.09
N ASN A 589 51.08 -56.83 -3.29
CA ASN A 589 51.59 -55.48 -3.46
C ASN A 589 50.64 -54.42 -2.88
N ASP A 590 49.34 -54.51 -3.21
CA ASP A 590 48.31 -53.60 -2.69
C ASP A 590 48.15 -53.71 -1.16
N ALA A 591 48.19 -54.93 -0.61
CA ALA A 591 48.11 -55.15 0.83
C ALA A 591 49.32 -54.55 1.56
N GLN A 592 50.53 -54.64 0.98
CA GLN A 592 51.72 -54.06 1.58
C GLN A 592 51.80 -52.53 1.42
N LYS A 593 51.44 -51.98 0.24
CA LYS A 593 51.53 -50.55 -0.08
C LYS A 593 50.39 -49.73 0.52
N PHE A 594 49.17 -50.27 0.54
CA PHE A 594 47.94 -49.56 0.92
C PHE A 594 47.19 -50.28 2.05
N ARG A 595 47.87 -50.47 3.18
CA ARG A 595 47.37 -51.17 4.36
C ARG A 595 46.05 -50.59 4.86
N LEU A 596 45.11 -51.45 5.24
CA LEU A 596 43.90 -51.08 5.97
C LEU A 596 44.25 -50.75 7.44
N PRO A 597 43.56 -49.82 8.13
CA PRO A 597 43.91 -49.40 9.49
C PRO A 597 43.99 -50.52 10.53
N ASN A 598 43.15 -51.55 10.38
CA ASN A 598 43.12 -52.74 11.25
C ASN A 598 43.68 -54.00 10.56
N GLY A 599 44.41 -53.83 9.44
CA GLY A 599 44.82 -54.94 8.58
C GLY A 599 46.08 -55.67 9.03
N LYS A 600 46.04 -57.00 9.07
CA LYS A 600 47.22 -57.86 9.25
C LYS A 600 47.71 -58.39 7.90
N VAL A 601 49.00 -58.26 7.64
CA VAL A 601 49.66 -58.79 6.44
C VAL A 601 50.92 -59.51 6.88
N GLU A 602 51.01 -60.80 6.58
CA GLU A 602 52.10 -61.70 6.95
C GLU A 602 52.82 -62.21 5.70
N GLY A 603 54.11 -62.56 5.83
CA GLY A 603 55.01 -62.79 4.68
C GLY A 603 55.67 -61.51 4.14
N LYS A 604 56.32 -61.60 2.97
CA LYS A 604 56.99 -60.47 2.28
C LYS A 604 56.61 -60.42 0.79
N ALA A 605 55.94 -59.36 0.35
CA ALA A 605 55.61 -59.22 -1.07
C ALA A 605 56.88 -59.03 -1.91
N ARG A 606 56.91 -59.68 -3.09
CA ARG A 606 57.93 -59.40 -4.11
C ARG A 606 57.66 -58.02 -4.73
N LYS A 607 58.71 -57.33 -5.16
CA LYS A 607 58.59 -56.07 -5.89
C LYS A 607 57.99 -56.36 -7.27
N LEU A 608 56.84 -55.78 -7.57
CA LEU A 608 56.22 -55.87 -8.89
C LEU A 608 57.15 -55.23 -9.94
N GLU A 609 57.25 -55.87 -11.11
CA GLU A 609 57.94 -55.29 -12.26
C GLU A 609 57.13 -54.11 -12.82
N ARG A 610 57.81 -53.20 -13.52
CA ARG A 610 57.17 -52.03 -14.14
C ARG A 610 57.11 -52.26 -15.64
N LEU A 611 55.89 -52.43 -16.14
CA LEU A 611 55.59 -52.36 -17.57
C LEU A 611 55.42 -50.90 -17.97
N ASP A 612 55.78 -50.55 -19.20
CA ASP A 612 55.57 -49.20 -19.74
C ASP A 612 54.09 -48.94 -20.03
N ASP A 613 53.59 -47.74 -19.71
CA ASP A 613 52.17 -47.42 -19.83
C ASP A 613 51.66 -47.57 -21.27
N GLU A 614 52.51 -47.30 -22.28
CA GLU A 614 52.19 -47.47 -23.69
C GLU A 614 51.88 -48.93 -24.05
N LEU A 615 52.62 -49.89 -23.49
CA LEU A 615 52.37 -51.32 -23.68
C LEU A 615 51.09 -51.77 -22.96
N ILE A 616 50.80 -51.18 -21.79
CA ILE A 616 49.56 -51.44 -21.05
C ILE A 616 48.34 -50.92 -21.84
N ASP A 617 48.40 -49.72 -22.40
CA ASP A 617 47.29 -49.15 -23.19
C ASP A 617 47.18 -49.77 -24.59
N ALA A 618 48.28 -50.24 -25.19
CA ALA A 618 48.26 -51.12 -26.37
C ALA A 618 47.57 -52.47 -26.07
N ALA A 619 47.91 -53.12 -24.95
CA ALA A 619 47.25 -54.36 -24.52
C ALA A 619 45.76 -54.15 -24.21
N ARG A 620 45.40 -53.06 -23.50
CA ARG A 620 44.00 -52.70 -23.22
C ARG A 620 43.20 -52.44 -24.49
N SER A 621 43.77 -51.77 -25.49
CA SER A 621 43.10 -51.51 -26.76
C SER A 621 42.98 -52.78 -27.62
N ALA A 622 43.99 -53.65 -27.65
CA ALA A 622 43.89 -54.97 -28.27
C ALA A 622 42.78 -55.83 -27.66
N ILE A 623 42.73 -55.94 -26.32
CA ILE A 623 41.67 -56.66 -25.59
C ILE A 623 40.29 -56.02 -25.85
N ALA A 624 40.20 -54.69 -25.90
CA ALA A 624 38.93 -54.01 -26.22
C ALA A 624 38.45 -54.30 -27.65
N VAL A 625 39.36 -54.41 -28.63
CA VAL A 625 39.04 -54.81 -30.01
C VAL A 625 38.64 -56.28 -30.09
N GLU A 626 39.33 -57.19 -29.37
CA GLU A 626 38.97 -58.61 -29.31
C GLU A 626 37.57 -58.81 -28.68
N VAL A 627 37.31 -58.16 -27.54
CA VAL A 627 35.99 -58.21 -26.87
C VAL A 627 34.88 -57.61 -27.75
N ALA A 628 35.16 -56.53 -28.49
CA ALA A 628 34.19 -55.90 -29.40
C ALA A 628 34.02 -56.60 -30.76
N SER A 629 34.85 -57.60 -31.08
CA SER A 629 34.76 -58.40 -32.32
C SER A 629 34.36 -59.86 -32.07
N SER A 630 34.11 -60.25 -30.82
CA SER A 630 33.64 -61.59 -30.46
C SER A 630 32.12 -61.62 -30.33
N ASP A 631 31.43 -62.36 -31.21
CA ASP A 631 29.96 -62.59 -31.10
C ASP A 631 29.55 -63.17 -29.74
N ARG A 632 30.49 -63.83 -29.04
CA ARG A 632 30.34 -64.32 -27.67
C ARG A 632 30.11 -63.23 -26.63
N GLN A 633 30.22 -61.94 -26.96
CA GLN A 633 29.88 -60.86 -26.03
C GLN A 633 28.43 -60.98 -25.53
N GLN A 634 27.50 -61.49 -26.35
CA GLN A 634 26.14 -61.80 -25.88
C GLN A 634 26.10 -63.03 -24.96
N GLU A 635 26.83 -64.11 -25.28
CA GLU A 635 26.94 -65.30 -24.42
C GLU A 635 27.58 -64.98 -23.06
N TRP A 636 28.55 -64.07 -23.02
CA TRP A 636 29.20 -63.61 -21.77
C TRP A 636 28.30 -62.68 -20.96
N LEU A 637 27.54 -61.81 -21.62
CA LEU A 637 26.55 -60.96 -20.94
C LEU A 637 25.40 -61.81 -20.38
N GLN A 638 24.86 -62.76 -21.15
CA GLN A 638 23.85 -63.71 -20.67
C GLN A 638 24.41 -64.62 -19.57
N GLY A 639 25.59 -65.21 -19.75
CA GLY A 639 26.24 -66.03 -18.71
C GLY A 639 26.62 -65.24 -17.45
N PHE A 640 26.76 -63.91 -17.54
CA PHE A 640 26.85 -63.03 -16.38
C PHE A 640 25.47 -62.76 -15.78
N ASP A 641 24.46 -62.36 -16.56
CA ASP A 641 23.10 -62.06 -16.06
C ASP A 641 22.39 -63.29 -15.50
N ASP A 642 22.63 -64.50 -16.05
CA ASP A 642 22.12 -65.77 -15.52
C ASP A 642 22.78 -66.12 -14.19
N ARG A 643 24.09 -65.87 -14.04
CA ARG A 643 24.81 -66.07 -12.76
C ARG A 643 24.47 -65.00 -11.74
N TRP A 644 24.28 -63.76 -12.18
CA TRP A 644 23.90 -62.63 -11.35
C TRP A 644 22.46 -62.80 -10.86
N SER A 645 21.52 -63.08 -11.76
CA SER A 645 20.13 -63.37 -11.41
C SER A 645 20.00 -64.64 -10.57
N SER A 646 20.65 -65.77 -10.89
CA SER A 646 20.58 -66.96 -10.03
C SER A 646 21.18 -66.77 -8.63
N THR A 647 22.19 -65.89 -8.47
CA THR A 647 22.71 -65.52 -7.13
C THR A 647 21.89 -64.44 -6.41
N HIS A 648 21.03 -63.71 -7.11
CA HIS A 648 20.24 -62.60 -6.53
C HIS A 648 18.72 -62.82 -6.55
N ALA A 649 18.19 -63.86 -7.20
CA ALA A 649 16.75 -64.09 -7.42
C ALA A 649 15.90 -64.13 -6.16
N HIS A 650 16.51 -64.43 -5.01
CA HIS A 650 15.86 -64.50 -3.70
C HIS A 650 16.21 -63.34 -2.76
N SER A 651 16.83 -62.26 -3.28
CA SER A 651 17.22 -61.09 -2.47
C SER A 651 17.08 -59.76 -3.23
N LEU A 652 16.87 -58.67 -2.51
CA LEU A 652 17.05 -57.33 -3.07
C LEU A 652 18.56 -57.07 -3.27
N PRO A 653 19.00 -56.40 -4.36
CA PRO A 653 20.42 -56.09 -4.59
C PRO A 653 21.06 -55.39 -3.38
N GLY A 654 22.06 -56.06 -2.78
CA GLY A 654 22.71 -55.62 -1.52
C GLY A 654 22.36 -56.44 -0.27
N LEU A 655 21.33 -57.31 -0.31
CA LEU A 655 20.95 -58.22 0.80
C LEU A 655 21.35 -59.69 0.57
N ALA A 656 21.92 -60.03 -0.59
CA ALA A 656 22.16 -61.41 -1.07
C ALA A 656 22.97 -62.36 -0.15
N ASN A 657 23.67 -61.84 0.85
CA ASN A 657 24.56 -62.63 1.71
C ASN A 657 23.90 -63.09 3.04
N TYR A 658 22.59 -62.85 3.23
CA TYR A 658 21.90 -63.02 4.53
C TYR A 658 20.45 -63.53 4.39
N ALA A 659 20.24 -64.55 3.54
CA ALA A 659 19.02 -65.37 3.52
C ALA A 659 19.44 -66.82 3.79
N ASP A 660 18.89 -67.42 4.85
CA ASP A 660 19.46 -68.55 5.64
C ASP A 660 20.87 -68.24 6.22
N ASP A 661 21.23 -68.60 7.46
CA ASP A 661 20.59 -69.37 8.52
C ASP A 661 20.46 -68.55 9.82
N GLY A 662 19.47 -68.82 10.67
CA GLY A 662 19.00 -67.88 11.69
C GLY A 662 19.68 -67.88 13.07
N GLU A 663 19.64 -66.71 13.72
CA GLU A 663 19.53 -66.51 15.18
C GLU A 663 19.02 -65.06 15.45
N GLU A 664 18.50 -64.75 16.65
CA GLU A 664 17.71 -63.53 16.94
C GLU A 664 18.52 -62.20 16.98
N GLU A 665 19.80 -62.18 16.59
CA GLU A 665 20.65 -60.96 16.62
C GLU A 665 20.55 -60.05 15.37
N ASP A 666 20.00 -60.53 14.25
CA ASP A 666 20.17 -59.85 12.95
C ASP A 666 19.11 -58.80 12.58
N GLU A 667 17.97 -58.71 13.28
CA GLU A 667 16.93 -57.69 13.01
C GLU A 667 17.52 -56.26 13.04
N TYR A 668 18.33 -55.95 14.06
CA TYR A 668 18.95 -54.62 14.19
C TYR A 668 19.91 -54.29 13.03
N ARG A 669 20.58 -55.30 12.45
CA ARG A 669 21.43 -55.10 11.27
C ARG A 669 20.60 -54.94 10.00
N GLN A 670 19.46 -55.61 9.91
CA GLN A 670 18.49 -55.43 8.83
C GLN A 670 17.86 -54.01 8.88
N GLU A 671 17.45 -53.54 10.06
CA GLU A 671 16.97 -52.17 10.28
C GLU A 671 18.02 -51.13 9.88
N GLN A 672 19.27 -51.26 10.35
CA GLN A 672 20.36 -50.35 9.97
C GLN A 672 20.55 -50.28 8.45
N ARG A 673 20.52 -51.42 7.75
CA ARG A 673 20.65 -51.47 6.28
C ARG A 673 19.44 -50.88 5.57
N MET A 674 18.23 -51.00 6.12
CA MET A 674 17.04 -50.31 5.60
C MET A 674 17.13 -48.79 5.81
N ILE A 675 17.68 -48.33 6.93
CA ILE A 675 17.96 -46.91 7.20
C ILE A 675 19.01 -46.38 6.22
N ASP A 676 20.13 -47.10 6.01
CA ASP A 676 21.15 -46.73 5.02
C ASP A 676 20.57 -46.66 3.59
N ALA A 677 19.72 -47.61 3.20
CA ALA A 677 19.05 -47.59 1.90
C ALA A 677 18.09 -46.40 1.76
N PHE A 678 17.32 -46.10 2.81
CA PHE A 678 16.42 -44.95 2.87
C PHE A 678 17.19 -43.62 2.78
N ASP A 679 18.28 -43.46 3.55
CA ASP A 679 19.11 -42.26 3.54
C ASP A 679 19.82 -42.05 2.19
N ASN A 680 20.25 -43.13 1.51
CA ASN A 680 20.77 -43.05 0.15
C ASN A 680 19.71 -42.59 -0.87
N VAL A 681 18.47 -43.11 -0.78
CA VAL A 681 17.34 -42.66 -1.61
C VAL A 681 16.98 -41.20 -1.30
N GLN A 682 16.97 -40.80 -0.02
CA GLN A 682 16.71 -39.43 0.42
C GLN A 682 17.81 -38.47 -0.09
N ALA A 683 19.08 -38.86 -0.01
CA ALA A 683 20.19 -38.07 -0.54
C ALA A 683 20.11 -37.92 -2.07
N SER A 684 19.77 -38.98 -2.79
CA SER A 684 19.52 -38.95 -4.24
C SER A 684 18.35 -38.02 -4.60
N LEU A 685 17.23 -38.09 -3.85
CA LEU A 685 16.06 -37.24 -4.03
C LEU A 685 16.36 -35.76 -3.73
N LEU A 686 17.14 -35.47 -2.69
CA LEU A 686 17.61 -34.11 -2.41
C LEU A 686 18.54 -33.61 -3.54
N ALA A 687 19.42 -34.46 -4.06
CA ALA A 687 20.33 -34.12 -5.17
C ALA A 687 19.60 -33.95 -6.52
N THR A 688 18.49 -34.65 -6.78
CA THR A 688 17.62 -34.39 -7.95
C THR A 688 16.80 -33.12 -7.73
N ALA A 689 16.22 -32.91 -6.56
CA ALA A 689 15.47 -31.70 -6.21
C ALA A 689 16.34 -30.44 -6.28
N GLU A 690 17.59 -30.48 -5.83
CA GLU A 690 18.54 -29.37 -5.99
C GLU A 690 18.85 -29.09 -7.46
N ARG A 691 19.05 -30.12 -8.29
CA ARG A 691 19.26 -29.96 -9.74
C ARG A 691 18.03 -29.36 -10.41
N GLY A 692 16.82 -29.83 -10.07
CA GLY A 692 15.54 -29.26 -10.49
C GLY A 692 15.45 -27.78 -10.13
N ASN A 693 15.62 -27.43 -8.85
CA ASN A 693 15.63 -26.04 -8.37
C ASN A 693 16.67 -25.14 -9.09
N LYS A 694 17.84 -25.68 -9.43
CA LYS A 694 18.88 -24.95 -10.17
C LYS A 694 18.49 -24.75 -11.65
N LEU A 695 17.84 -25.73 -12.27
CA LEU A 695 17.30 -25.62 -13.63
C LEU A 695 16.09 -24.69 -13.69
N GLU A 696 15.13 -24.81 -12.78
CA GLU A 696 13.97 -23.92 -12.66
C GLU A 696 14.39 -22.46 -12.48
N LYS A 697 15.39 -22.15 -11.68
CA LYS A 697 15.91 -20.78 -11.51
C LYS A 697 16.53 -20.23 -12.80
N LYS A 698 17.27 -21.04 -13.55
CA LYS A 698 17.78 -20.67 -14.89
C LYS A 698 16.64 -20.47 -15.89
N LEU A 699 15.69 -21.40 -15.92
CA LEU A 699 14.52 -21.35 -16.81
C LEU A 699 13.63 -20.14 -16.49
N ALA A 700 13.42 -19.82 -15.21
CA ALA A 700 12.69 -18.63 -14.78
C ALA A 700 13.39 -17.31 -15.19
N LEU A 701 14.73 -17.27 -15.17
CA LEU A 701 15.50 -16.10 -15.62
C LEU A 701 15.26 -15.82 -17.11
N HIS A 702 15.36 -16.84 -17.97
CA HIS A 702 15.20 -16.67 -19.42
C HIS A 702 13.71 -16.64 -19.83
N TYR A 703 12.93 -17.63 -19.43
CA TYR A 703 11.54 -17.81 -19.83
C TYR A 703 10.56 -16.90 -19.08
N GLY A 704 10.86 -16.43 -17.86
CA GLY A 704 9.99 -15.52 -17.11
C GLY A 704 9.75 -14.20 -17.85
N GLY A 705 10.79 -13.64 -18.49
CA GLY A 705 10.67 -12.48 -19.37
C GLY A 705 9.75 -12.76 -20.57
N TYR A 706 9.94 -13.90 -21.25
CA TYR A 706 9.10 -14.29 -22.38
C TYR A 706 7.64 -14.59 -21.97
N GLN A 707 7.40 -15.24 -20.83
CA GLN A 707 6.06 -15.44 -20.28
C GLN A 707 5.35 -14.11 -20.02
N ASN A 708 6.04 -13.13 -19.44
CA ASN A 708 5.45 -11.83 -19.15
C ASN A 708 5.19 -11.05 -20.44
N ARG A 709 6.09 -11.10 -21.43
CA ARG A 709 5.85 -10.55 -22.78
C ARG A 709 4.65 -11.23 -23.45
N ALA A 710 4.52 -12.55 -23.35
CA ALA A 710 3.38 -13.30 -23.91
C ALA A 710 2.05 -12.95 -23.22
N LYS A 711 2.03 -12.78 -21.90
CA LYS A 711 0.85 -12.31 -21.15
C LYS A 711 0.43 -10.89 -21.59
N ILE A 712 1.38 -9.98 -21.73
CA ILE A 712 1.12 -8.59 -22.20
C ILE A 712 0.60 -8.60 -23.63
N LEU A 713 1.21 -9.37 -24.54
CA LEU A 713 0.75 -9.49 -25.93
C LEU A 713 -0.66 -10.10 -25.99
N ARG A 714 -0.96 -11.15 -25.22
CA ARG A 714 -2.30 -11.73 -25.15
C ARG A 714 -3.34 -10.73 -24.65
N ALA A 715 -3.01 -9.92 -23.62
CA ALA A 715 -3.89 -8.87 -23.14
C ALA A 715 -4.18 -7.82 -24.22
N LYS A 716 -3.14 -7.31 -24.89
CA LYS A 716 -3.27 -6.34 -25.99
C LYS A 716 -4.06 -6.87 -27.19
N ILE A 717 -3.95 -8.17 -27.51
CA ILE A 717 -4.74 -8.79 -28.58
C ILE A 717 -6.23 -8.82 -28.20
N VAL A 718 -6.57 -9.18 -26.96
CA VAL A 718 -7.97 -9.21 -26.47
C VAL A 718 -8.56 -7.80 -26.40
N GLU A 719 -7.78 -6.83 -25.91
CA GLU A 719 -8.13 -5.41 -25.89
C GLU A 719 -8.42 -4.89 -27.31
N ALA A 720 -7.51 -5.14 -28.26
CA ALA A 720 -7.67 -4.75 -29.65
C ALA A 720 -8.86 -5.42 -30.34
N SER A 721 -9.17 -6.69 -30.05
CA SER A 721 -10.40 -7.34 -30.58
C SER A 721 -11.67 -6.70 -30.01
N SER A 722 -11.70 -6.37 -28.72
CA SER A 722 -12.88 -5.71 -28.12
C SER A 722 -13.08 -4.29 -28.64
N ALA A 723 -11.99 -3.56 -28.91
CA ALA A 723 -12.07 -2.25 -29.57
C ALA A 723 -12.56 -2.37 -31.02
N LEU A 724 -12.11 -3.39 -31.76
CA LEU A 724 -12.58 -3.67 -33.13
C LEU A 724 -14.08 -4.04 -33.16
N GLU A 725 -14.58 -4.75 -32.15
CA GLU A 725 -16.00 -5.07 -32.02
C GLU A 725 -16.82 -3.81 -31.71
N ASN A 726 -16.42 -3.03 -30.69
CA ASN A 726 -17.09 -1.76 -30.38
C ASN A 726 -17.15 -0.81 -31.59
N SER A 727 -16.05 -0.62 -32.33
CA SER A 727 -16.05 0.27 -33.50
C SER A 727 -16.82 -0.28 -34.71
N LYS A 728 -17.09 -1.59 -34.80
CA LYS A 728 -18.05 -2.14 -35.77
C LYS A 728 -19.49 -1.82 -35.36
N ASP A 729 -19.81 -1.97 -34.08
CA ASP A 729 -21.15 -1.69 -33.56
C ASP A 729 -21.46 -0.19 -33.62
N GLU A 730 -20.49 0.68 -33.33
CA GLU A 730 -20.55 2.11 -33.59
C GLU A 730 -20.80 2.41 -35.08
N LEU A 731 -20.06 1.78 -36.00
CA LEU A 731 -20.24 1.98 -37.45
C LEU A 731 -21.62 1.51 -37.92
N ASN A 732 -22.12 0.37 -37.44
CA ASN A 732 -23.48 -0.13 -37.71
C ASN A 732 -24.55 0.83 -37.16
N ALA A 733 -24.33 1.38 -35.95
CA ALA A 733 -25.21 2.37 -35.35
C ALA A 733 -25.20 3.70 -36.13
N PHE A 734 -24.04 4.18 -36.59
CA PHE A 734 -23.93 5.40 -37.39
C PHE A 734 -24.56 5.24 -38.79
N GLN A 735 -24.43 4.08 -39.45
CA GLN A 735 -25.15 3.79 -40.70
C GLN A 735 -26.67 3.80 -40.48
N SER A 736 -27.14 3.18 -39.40
CA SER A 736 -28.56 3.18 -39.02
C SER A 736 -29.07 4.60 -38.70
N LEU A 737 -28.25 5.39 -37.99
CA LEU A 737 -28.54 6.79 -37.65
C LEU A 737 -28.60 7.67 -38.90
N GLN A 738 -27.66 7.52 -39.84
CA GLN A 738 -27.64 8.26 -41.11
C GLN A 738 -28.94 8.05 -41.89
N ILE A 739 -29.37 6.80 -42.07
CA ILE A 739 -30.63 6.47 -42.76
C ILE A 739 -31.82 7.12 -42.02
N SER A 740 -31.81 7.13 -40.69
CA SER A 740 -32.86 7.78 -39.89
C SER A 740 -32.87 9.30 -40.05
N GLU A 741 -31.71 9.96 -40.07
CA GLU A 741 -31.58 11.41 -40.25
C GLU A 741 -31.91 11.87 -41.67
N GLU A 742 -31.49 11.13 -42.71
CA GLU A 742 -31.92 11.40 -44.10
C GLU A 742 -33.46 11.36 -44.22
N SER A 743 -34.11 10.42 -43.52
CA SER A 743 -35.58 10.36 -43.45
C SER A 743 -36.18 11.52 -42.63
N ALA A 744 -35.53 11.95 -41.55
CA ALA A 744 -36.00 13.02 -40.67
C ALA A 744 -35.87 14.40 -41.32
N ILE A 745 -34.74 14.67 -41.99
CA ILE A 745 -34.49 15.86 -42.82
C ILE A 745 -35.56 15.94 -43.91
N SER A 746 -35.81 14.85 -44.63
CA SER A 746 -36.83 14.80 -45.68
C SER A 746 -38.23 15.16 -45.15
N ARG A 747 -38.64 14.60 -44.00
CA ARG A 747 -39.92 14.93 -43.34
C ARG A 747 -39.98 16.38 -42.85
N ARG A 748 -38.89 16.90 -42.25
CA ARG A 748 -38.82 18.28 -41.74
C ARG A 748 -38.87 19.30 -42.88
N LEU A 749 -38.16 19.06 -43.98
CA LEU A 749 -38.21 19.90 -45.18
C LEU A 749 -39.60 19.88 -45.82
N GLN A 750 -40.27 18.73 -45.88
CA GLN A 750 -41.63 18.68 -46.42
C GLN A 750 -42.61 19.47 -45.55
N LYS A 751 -42.59 19.27 -44.22
CA LYS A 751 -43.44 20.07 -43.32
C LYS A 751 -43.20 21.58 -43.48
N LEU A 752 -41.95 22.02 -43.57
CA LEU A 752 -41.63 23.44 -43.78
C LEU A 752 -42.15 23.97 -45.13
N ARG A 753 -42.17 23.16 -46.19
CA ARG A 753 -42.81 23.55 -47.47
C ARG A 753 -44.32 23.67 -47.33
N ASP A 754 -44.96 22.75 -46.62
CA ASP A 754 -46.41 22.74 -46.39
C ASP A 754 -46.83 23.94 -45.52
N ASP A 755 -46.09 24.21 -44.44
CA ASP A 755 -46.26 25.38 -43.55
C ASP A 755 -46.09 26.70 -44.35
N VAL A 756 -45.05 26.81 -45.19
CA VAL A 756 -44.81 28.00 -46.05
C VAL A 756 -45.88 28.16 -47.13
N ALA A 757 -46.34 27.06 -47.76
CA ALA A 757 -47.41 27.11 -48.74
C ALA A 757 -48.75 27.57 -48.13
N PHE A 758 -49.05 27.17 -46.89
CA PHE A 758 -50.20 27.65 -46.14
C PHE A 758 -50.10 29.16 -45.83
N VAL A 759 -48.93 29.64 -45.39
CA VAL A 759 -48.69 31.08 -45.16
C VAL A 759 -48.85 31.89 -46.44
N LEU A 760 -48.24 31.47 -47.56
CA LEU A 760 -48.35 32.15 -48.85
C LEU A 760 -49.79 32.17 -49.40
N LYS A 761 -50.58 31.11 -49.15
CA LYS A 761 -52.01 31.11 -49.52
C LYS A 761 -52.78 32.16 -48.72
N ARG A 762 -52.57 32.20 -47.40
CA ARG A 762 -53.24 33.15 -46.49
C ARG A 762 -52.80 34.60 -46.74
N GLU A 763 -51.55 34.82 -47.14
CA GLU A 763 -51.04 36.13 -47.57
C GLU A 763 -51.79 36.62 -48.82
N ARG A 764 -51.93 35.77 -49.85
CA ARG A 764 -52.68 36.10 -51.07
C ARG A 764 -54.15 36.38 -50.79
N GLU A 765 -54.79 35.62 -49.90
CA GLU A 765 -56.17 35.86 -49.46
C GLU A 765 -56.32 37.21 -48.74
N ALA A 766 -55.32 37.62 -47.94
CA ALA A 766 -55.28 38.92 -47.29
C ALA A 766 -55.03 40.07 -48.29
N GLN A 767 -54.16 39.87 -49.28
CA GLN A 767 -53.89 40.85 -50.35
C GLN A 767 -55.11 41.04 -51.26
N GLU A 768 -55.79 39.96 -51.66
CA GLU A 768 -56.99 40.00 -52.51
C GLU A 768 -58.16 40.66 -51.78
N THR A 769 -58.39 40.33 -50.50
CA THR A 769 -59.42 41.01 -49.69
C THR A 769 -59.08 42.48 -49.44
N TYR A 770 -57.82 42.84 -49.24
CA TYR A 770 -57.40 44.25 -49.21
C TYR A 770 -57.66 44.96 -50.54
N ARG A 771 -57.39 44.32 -51.70
CA ARG A 771 -57.68 44.89 -53.02
C ARG A 771 -59.18 45.16 -53.19
N ILE A 772 -60.03 44.19 -52.86
CA ILE A 772 -61.50 44.34 -52.92
C ILE A 772 -61.98 45.46 -51.99
N ARG A 773 -61.49 45.53 -50.74
CA ARG A 773 -61.85 46.63 -49.82
C ARG A 773 -61.37 47.99 -50.29
N LYS A 774 -60.25 48.05 -51.03
CA LYS A 774 -59.80 49.28 -51.68
C LYS A 774 -60.68 49.66 -52.86
N GLU A 775 -61.05 48.71 -53.73
CA GLU A 775 -61.97 48.94 -54.86
C GLU A 775 -63.34 49.43 -54.37
N GLU A 776 -63.86 48.87 -53.26
CA GLU A 776 -65.06 49.37 -52.57
C GLU A 776 -64.88 50.81 -52.04
N LEU A 777 -63.74 51.10 -51.40
CA LEU A 777 -63.46 52.43 -50.84
C LEU A 777 -63.30 53.50 -51.93
N ASP A 778 -62.51 53.22 -52.97
CA ASP A 778 -62.28 54.12 -54.09
C ASP A 778 -63.62 54.40 -54.83
N GLY A 779 -64.49 53.39 -54.95
CA GLY A 779 -65.86 53.53 -55.47
C GLY A 779 -66.78 54.37 -54.58
N LEU A 780 -66.71 54.22 -53.25
CA LEU A 780 -67.45 55.06 -52.30
C LEU A 780 -66.97 56.51 -52.31
N VAL A 781 -65.66 56.75 -52.41
CA VAL A 781 -65.08 58.11 -52.52
C VAL A 781 -65.58 58.80 -53.79
N ALA A 782 -65.51 58.14 -54.95
CA ALA A 782 -66.06 58.66 -56.21
C ALA A 782 -67.58 58.91 -56.10
N GLY A 783 -68.32 58.05 -55.38
CA GLY A 783 -69.73 58.26 -55.05
C GLY A 783 -69.98 59.50 -54.20
N THR A 784 -69.11 59.82 -53.24
CA THR A 784 -69.25 61.03 -52.40
C THR A 784 -68.91 62.33 -53.14
N GLU A 785 -67.91 62.34 -54.04
CA GLU A 785 -67.61 63.53 -54.87
C GLU A 785 -68.78 63.91 -55.80
N ALA A 786 -69.57 62.92 -56.23
CA ALA A 786 -70.79 63.12 -57.02
C ALA A 786 -72.00 63.65 -56.21
N VAL A 787 -71.96 63.62 -54.87
CA VAL A 787 -73.10 63.97 -54.00
C VAL A 787 -72.86 65.26 -53.19
N VAL A 788 -71.61 65.62 -52.89
CA VAL A 788 -71.29 66.80 -52.06
C VAL A 788 -71.37 68.14 -52.81
N ASN A 789 -71.39 68.14 -54.15
CA ASN A 789 -71.57 69.35 -54.97
C ASN A 789 -73.05 69.77 -55.12
N GLY A 790 -73.79 69.89 -53.99
CA GLY A 790 -75.22 70.19 -54.01
C GLY A 790 -75.80 70.74 -52.72
N TRP A 791 -75.95 72.07 -52.65
CA TRP A 791 -76.69 72.87 -51.66
C TRP A 791 -76.01 73.19 -50.32
N HIS A 792 -76.59 74.20 -49.64
CA HIS A 792 -76.13 74.93 -48.45
C HIS A 792 -76.26 74.15 -47.14
#